data_AF-A0AAD9Z001-F1
#
_entry.id   AF-A0AAD9Z001-F1
#
_cell.length_a   1.000
_cell.length_b   1.000
_cell.length_c   1.000
_cell.angle_alpha   90.00
_cell.angle_beta   90.00
_cell.angle_gamma   90.00
#
_symmetry.space_group_name_H-M   'P 1'
#
loop_
_entity.id
_entity.type
_entity.pdbx_description
1 polymer ?
#
loop_
_entity_poly.entity_id
_entity_poly.type
_entity_poly.pdbx_seq_one_letter_code
_entity_poly.pdbx_strand_id
1 'polypeptide(L)'
;MEVRKGPDQHPQRRIMRTQTAGNLGEAMVDSEVVPSSLAEIAQILRVANEVEATNPRVAYLCRFYAFEKAHRLDPTSSGRGVRQFKTALLQRLEKENIITFAGRSKSDAREMQNFYQLYYTEYIQALQADKADRAQLTKAYHTAAVLFEVLKAVNQTEAVEVADEILETQRKVSEKTQIYVPYNILPLDPDSQNQAIMRYPEIKATVAALRNTRGLPWPNGHKKKVDKDILDWLQAMFGFQEDNVANQREHLILLLANVHIRQFPKPDEQPKLDDRALTEVMKKLFKNYKKWCKYLGRKSSLWLPTIQQEVQQRKLLYMGLYLLIWGEAANLRFMPECLCYIYHHMAFELYGVLAGSISSMTGEHIKPAYGGEKEAFLWKVVKPIYDTIEEEAKRSRGGKSKHSQWRNYDDLNEYFWSTECFRLGWPMRADADFFCKPLEELRLNKDDEKRPVTRDRWIGKFNFVEIRSFWHIFRSFDRMWSFYILCLQAMIIIAWNGSGKLSSVFEGDVFMRVLSIFITAAVLKLVQAVLDIILSWKARQSMSLYVKLRYILKALSAATWVIVLPITYAYSLKNPSAFAQTIKNWFGNGSRSPSVFIVAVFVYLSPNMLSTLLFLFPFIRRRLESSDYKIMMLMMWWSQPRLYVGRGMHESSISLFKYTTFWVLLIVSKLAFSYFIEIRPLVVPTKAIMQVRISTFQWHEFFPQARNNIGVVIALWSPIILVYFMDTQIWYAIFSSIFGGIYGAFRRLGEIRTLGMLRSRFQSLPGALNDRLVPAGKNETAKKKGLRATFSQKVEVPSNMEKEEPKFAQMWNKIISSFRDEDLIDDREKNLLLVPYWVDPDVKLIQWPPFLLASKIPIALDMAKDSNGKDRELKKRLSSDNYMHCAVQEGYASFKSIIESLVLGDREKKVIDAIFSKVEEHIDADNLITELNLSALPNLYTQVVMLIEYLLENKKEDKGQVVIVLLNMLEIVTRDIMEDDGPSLLESSHGGSYGNNEGMTPLDQQYQFFGSLNFPVTPKSEEAWKEKIKRLHLLLTVKESAMDVPSNLEARRRISFFSNSLFMDMPDAPKVRNMLSFS
;
A
#
# COMPACT_ATOMS: atom_id res chain seq x y z
N MET A 1 26.98 12.00 -36.67
CA MET A 1 25.67 12.66 -36.61
C MET A 1 24.85 12.04 -35.49
N GLU A 2 24.79 12.81 -34.40
CA GLU A 2 23.82 12.87 -33.29
C GLU A 2 23.33 11.60 -32.59
N VAL A 3 24.03 11.30 -31.49
CA VAL A 3 23.53 10.55 -30.33
C VAL A 3 22.75 11.52 -29.43
N ARG A 4 21.47 11.22 -29.16
CA ARG A 4 20.61 11.95 -28.21
C ARG A 4 21.09 11.75 -26.76
N LYS A 5 21.39 12.85 -26.08
CA LYS A 5 21.63 12.96 -24.62
C LYS A 5 20.33 12.71 -23.83
N GLY A 6 20.44 11.95 -22.75
CA GLY A 6 19.42 11.81 -21.71
C GLY A 6 19.38 13.01 -20.76
N PRO A 7 18.36 13.13 -19.90
CA PRO A 7 18.14 14.30 -19.06
C PRO A 7 19.18 14.38 -17.94
N ASP A 8 19.65 15.60 -17.70
CA ASP A 8 20.65 15.96 -16.71
C ASP A 8 20.24 15.54 -15.29
N GLN A 9 21.15 14.84 -14.62
CA GLN A 9 21.12 14.66 -13.18
C GLN A 9 21.23 16.03 -12.51
N HIS A 10 20.27 16.35 -11.63
CA HIS A 10 20.39 17.47 -10.71
C HIS A 10 21.76 17.41 -10.00
N PRO A 11 22.48 18.55 -9.88
CA PRO A 11 23.76 18.57 -9.21
C PRO A 11 23.56 18.14 -7.76
N GLN A 12 24.32 17.14 -7.33
CA GLN A 12 24.53 16.84 -5.93
C GLN A 12 24.82 18.16 -5.22
N ARG A 13 23.98 18.49 -4.22
CA ARG A 13 24.23 19.59 -3.30
C ARG A 13 25.68 19.49 -2.85
N ARG A 14 26.49 20.44 -3.30
CA ARG A 14 27.84 20.70 -2.84
C ARG A 14 27.74 20.75 -1.32
N ILE A 15 28.31 19.75 -0.65
CA ILE A 15 28.55 19.81 0.79
C ILE A 15 29.37 21.07 0.99
N MET A 16 28.76 22.09 1.63
CA MET A 16 29.49 23.28 2.02
C MET A 16 30.70 22.81 2.83
N ARG A 17 31.89 23.20 2.36
CA ARG A 17 33.10 23.24 3.19
C ARG A 17 32.70 23.88 4.51
N THR A 18 32.80 23.12 5.59
CA THR A 18 32.68 23.63 6.95
C THR A 18 33.62 24.82 7.09
N GLN A 19 33.04 25.97 7.39
CA GLN A 19 33.78 27.19 7.68
C GLN A 19 34.78 26.90 8.81
N THR A 20 36.03 27.19 8.54
CA THR A 20 37.11 27.31 9.51
C THR A 20 36.81 28.43 10.49
N ALA A 21 36.96 28.14 11.78
CA ALA A 21 37.16 29.08 12.89
C ALA A 21 36.11 30.20 13.05
N GLY A 22 35.01 29.89 13.74
CA GLY A 22 34.11 30.89 14.31
C GLY A 22 33.17 30.26 15.36
N ASN A 23 33.39 30.60 16.63
CA ASN A 23 32.56 30.31 17.82
C ASN A 23 31.50 29.19 17.73
N LEU A 24 31.95 27.94 17.93
CA LEU A 24 31.11 26.74 18.07
C LEU A 24 31.03 26.30 19.55
N GLY A 25 30.53 27.18 20.42
CA GLY A 25 30.68 27.02 21.87
C GLY A 25 29.66 26.14 22.60
N GLU A 26 28.41 26.02 22.15
CA GLU A 26 27.36 25.37 22.96
C GLU A 26 26.41 24.43 22.17
N ALA A 27 26.19 24.65 20.86
CA ALA A 27 25.20 23.90 20.08
C ALA A 27 25.61 22.47 19.65
N MET A 28 26.87 22.07 19.83
CA MET A 28 27.38 20.75 19.39
C MET A 28 27.25 19.64 20.43
N VAL A 29 26.84 19.96 21.66
CA VAL A 29 26.67 19.00 22.77
C VAL A 29 25.19 18.78 23.04
N ASP A 30 24.40 18.67 21.98
CA ASP A 30 23.02 18.21 22.06
C ASP A 30 23.01 16.68 22.13
N SER A 31 22.16 16.12 22.99
CA SER A 31 22.10 14.68 23.30
C SER A 31 21.74 13.76 22.11
N GLU A 32 21.47 14.36 20.93
CA GLU A 32 21.11 13.70 19.69
C GLU A 32 22.28 13.56 18.69
N VAL A 33 23.42 14.23 18.91
CA VAL A 33 24.57 14.23 17.99
C VAL A 33 25.77 13.48 18.59
N VAL A 34 25.56 12.21 18.96
CA VAL A 34 26.64 11.33 19.44
C VAL A 34 27.19 10.49 18.27
N PRO A 35 28.52 10.39 18.09
CA PRO A 35 29.11 9.52 17.07
C PRO A 35 28.62 8.07 17.20
N SER A 36 28.42 7.38 16.08
CA SER A 36 27.84 6.01 16.07
C SER A 36 28.66 4.99 16.88
N SER A 37 29.97 5.17 17.00
CA SER A 37 30.85 4.34 17.84
C SER A 37 30.67 4.57 19.35
N LEU A 38 29.94 5.61 19.75
CA LEU A 38 29.70 6.00 21.15
C LEU A 38 28.20 6.01 21.51
N ALA A 39 27.37 5.29 20.75
CA ALA A 39 25.91 5.30 20.91
C ALA A 39 25.43 4.95 22.34
N GLU A 40 26.18 4.14 23.08
CA GLU A 40 25.89 3.78 24.48
C GLU A 40 25.87 4.97 25.44
N ILE A 41 26.56 6.07 25.10
CA ILE A 41 26.73 7.24 25.97
C ILE A 41 25.59 8.24 25.82
N ALA A 42 24.87 8.19 24.68
CA ALA A 42 23.76 9.09 24.41
C ALA A 42 22.68 9.04 25.50
N GLN A 43 22.43 7.85 26.06
CA GLN A 43 21.47 7.67 27.15
C GLN A 43 21.90 8.38 28.44
N ILE A 44 23.19 8.33 28.77
CA ILE A 44 23.75 8.97 29.97
C ILE A 44 23.65 10.49 29.84
N LEU A 45 23.93 11.04 28.65
CA LEU A 45 23.83 12.48 28.39
C LEU A 45 22.39 12.99 28.41
N ARG A 46 21.43 12.19 27.93
CA ARG A 46 20.00 12.50 28.05
C ARG A 46 19.56 12.60 29.50
N VAL A 47 19.97 11.62 30.32
CA VAL A 47 19.70 11.64 31.76
C VAL A 47 20.35 12.84 32.43
N ALA A 48 21.60 13.18 32.07
CA ALA A 48 22.28 14.36 32.59
C ALA A 48 21.51 15.66 32.31
N ASN A 49 21.00 15.84 31.08
CA ASN A 49 20.21 17.01 30.72
C ASN A 49 18.85 17.05 31.44
N GLU A 50 18.25 15.89 31.71
CA GLU A 50 16.98 15.79 32.44
C GLU A 50 17.11 16.19 33.91
N VAL A 51 18.20 15.78 34.57
CA VAL A 51 18.42 16.07 36.01
C VAL A 51 19.10 17.42 36.26
N GLU A 52 19.60 18.10 35.22
CA GLU A 52 20.32 19.37 35.33
C GLU A 52 19.52 20.48 36.02
N ALA A 53 18.21 20.56 35.76
CA ALA A 53 17.34 21.52 36.42
C ALA A 53 17.12 21.23 37.91
N THR A 54 17.22 19.96 38.33
CA THR A 54 16.95 19.51 39.70
C THR A 54 18.22 19.51 40.56
N ASN A 55 19.31 18.94 40.05
CA ASN A 55 20.62 18.97 40.70
C ASN A 55 21.74 19.12 39.63
N PRO A 56 22.29 20.34 39.46
CA PRO A 56 23.36 20.60 38.52
C PRO A 56 24.65 19.80 38.78
N ARG A 57 24.97 19.48 40.04
CA ARG A 57 26.18 18.70 40.39
C ARG A 57 26.05 17.25 39.97
N VAL A 58 24.87 16.65 40.12
CA VAL A 58 24.59 15.29 39.64
C VAL A 58 24.63 15.22 38.10
N ALA A 59 24.08 16.22 37.41
CA ALA A 59 24.18 16.31 35.96
C ALA A 59 25.64 16.37 35.47
N TYR A 60 26.48 17.15 36.15
CA TYR A 60 27.92 17.19 35.92
C TYR A 60 28.57 15.81 36.11
N LEU A 61 28.27 15.08 37.20
CA LEU A 61 28.82 13.75 37.45
C LEU A 61 28.40 12.73 36.37
N CYS A 62 27.16 12.80 35.89
CA CYS A 62 26.68 11.98 34.77
C CYS A 62 27.46 12.28 33.48
N ARG A 63 27.72 13.56 33.17
CA ARG A 63 28.52 13.96 31.99
C ARG A 63 29.99 13.57 32.12
N PHE A 64 30.53 13.64 33.33
CA PHE A 64 31.90 13.21 33.61
C PHE A 64 32.05 11.70 33.41
N TYR A 65 31.11 10.90 33.94
CA TYR A 65 31.07 9.46 33.71
C TYR A 65 30.90 9.12 32.21
N ALA A 66 30.03 9.85 31.51
CA ALA A 66 29.89 9.74 30.06
C ALA A 66 31.22 9.99 29.32
N PHE A 67 32.00 10.99 29.74
CA PHE A 67 33.33 11.28 29.18
C PHE A 67 34.33 10.14 29.44
N GLU A 68 34.38 9.60 30.66
CA GLU A 68 35.23 8.45 30.98
C GLU A 68 34.86 7.20 30.16
N LYS A 69 33.55 6.92 30.04
CA LYS A 69 33.04 5.80 29.23
C LYS A 69 33.38 5.99 27.75
N ALA A 70 33.34 7.22 27.24
CA ALA A 70 33.79 7.55 25.88
C ALA A 70 35.27 7.26 25.69
N HIS A 71 36.09 7.54 26.70
CA HIS A 71 37.51 7.26 26.66
C HIS A 71 37.80 5.75 26.66
N ARG A 72 37.03 4.95 27.42
CA ARG A 72 37.15 3.48 27.44
C ARG A 72 36.70 2.82 26.13
N LEU A 73 35.60 3.30 25.52
CA LEU A 73 35.05 2.73 24.29
C LEU A 73 35.92 2.99 23.04
N ASP A 74 36.60 4.14 22.97
CA ASP A 74 37.54 4.45 21.89
C ASP A 74 38.76 5.23 22.42
N PRO A 75 39.75 4.54 23.03
CA PRO A 75 40.91 5.20 23.62
C PRO A 75 41.69 6.03 22.59
N THR A 76 41.74 5.56 21.35
CA THR A 76 42.47 6.19 20.24
C THR A 76 41.73 7.35 19.57
N SER A 77 40.44 7.55 19.87
CA SER A 77 39.55 8.52 19.21
C SER A 77 39.56 8.39 17.68
N SER A 78 39.57 7.14 17.19
CA SER A 78 39.68 6.78 15.78
C SER A 78 38.37 6.92 15.01
N GLY A 79 37.23 6.92 15.72
CA GLY A 79 35.91 7.08 15.11
C GLY A 79 35.69 8.47 14.50
N ARG A 80 34.95 8.53 13.39
CA ARG A 80 34.61 9.80 12.72
C ARG A 80 33.87 10.74 13.69
N GLY A 81 34.43 11.91 13.95
CA GLY A 81 33.83 12.93 14.84
C GLY A 81 34.03 12.69 16.34
N VAL A 82 34.61 11.55 16.76
CA VAL A 82 34.80 11.20 18.18
C VAL A 82 35.73 12.18 18.89
N ARG A 83 36.84 12.56 18.25
CA ARG A 83 37.80 13.52 18.83
C ARG A 83 37.17 14.89 19.07
N GLN A 84 36.42 15.40 18.09
CA GLN A 84 35.72 16.69 18.19
C GLN A 84 34.69 16.67 19.32
N PHE A 85 33.91 15.58 19.39
CA PHE A 85 32.92 15.37 20.45
C PHE A 85 33.55 15.33 21.84
N LYS A 86 34.62 14.55 22.03
CA LYS A 86 35.33 14.46 23.33
C LYS A 86 35.91 15.81 23.75
N THR A 87 36.52 16.56 22.83
CA THR A 87 37.06 17.89 23.12
C THR A 87 35.95 18.86 23.54
N ALA A 88 34.82 18.88 22.84
CA ALA A 88 33.69 19.73 23.19
C ALA A 88 33.07 19.37 24.55
N LEU A 89 32.91 18.07 24.82
CA LEU A 89 32.40 17.59 26.11
C LEU A 89 33.36 17.94 27.26
N LEU A 90 34.68 17.84 27.04
CA LEU A 90 35.67 18.23 28.03
C LEU A 90 35.64 19.73 28.35
N GLN A 91 35.57 20.58 27.32
CA GLN A 91 35.45 22.04 27.51
C GLN A 91 34.20 22.42 28.32
N ARG A 92 33.08 21.73 28.04
CA ARG A 92 31.84 21.91 28.82
C ARG A 92 32.02 21.46 30.27
N LEU A 93 32.64 20.31 30.50
CA LEU A 93 32.92 19.81 31.85
C LEU A 93 33.82 20.76 32.64
N GLU A 94 34.84 21.36 32.02
CA GLU A 94 35.71 22.34 32.67
C GLU A 94 34.92 23.58 33.15
N LYS A 95 34.02 24.09 32.29
CA LYS A 95 33.13 25.22 32.63
C LYS A 95 32.14 24.85 33.73
N GLU A 96 31.45 23.71 33.59
CA GLU A 96 30.43 23.24 34.55
C GLU A 96 31.04 22.87 35.91
N ASN A 97 32.27 22.34 35.95
CA ASN A 97 32.91 22.01 37.21
C ASN A 97 33.08 23.24 38.08
N ILE A 98 33.56 24.36 37.53
CA ILE A 98 33.75 25.62 38.27
C ILE A 98 32.41 26.12 38.83
N ILE A 99 31.35 26.07 38.02
CA ILE A 99 30.02 26.59 38.39
C ILE A 99 29.36 25.69 39.46
N THR A 100 29.40 24.37 39.26
CA THR A 100 28.73 23.41 40.15
C THR A 100 29.48 23.19 41.46
N PHE A 101 30.80 23.39 41.48
CA PHE A 101 31.62 23.23 42.68
C PHE A 101 31.28 24.25 43.78
N ALA A 102 30.79 25.44 43.41
CA ALA A 102 30.35 26.47 44.35
C ALA A 102 29.11 26.06 45.18
N GLY A 103 28.28 25.15 44.67
CA GLY A 103 27.07 24.65 45.35
C GLY A 103 27.27 23.35 46.15
N ARG A 104 28.50 22.84 46.23
CA ARG A 104 28.81 21.53 46.83
C ARG A 104 28.71 21.58 48.36
N SER A 105 27.83 20.78 48.94
CA SER A 105 27.66 20.66 50.40
C SER A 105 28.25 19.37 50.99
N LYS A 106 28.42 18.31 50.20
CA LYS A 106 28.91 16.98 50.62
C LYS A 106 29.91 16.40 49.60
N SER A 107 30.48 15.22 49.88
CA SER A 107 31.30 14.49 48.88
C SER A 107 30.45 14.09 47.68
N ASP A 108 31.04 13.91 46.50
CA ASP A 108 30.26 13.66 45.28
C ASP A 108 29.54 12.30 45.37
N ALA A 109 30.15 11.30 46.00
CA ALA A 109 29.52 10.01 46.29
C ALA A 109 28.31 10.15 47.23
N ARG A 110 28.41 10.94 48.30
CA ARG A 110 27.29 11.17 49.23
C ARG A 110 26.17 11.98 48.60
N GLU A 111 26.50 12.94 47.73
CA GLU A 111 25.51 13.72 46.99
C GLU A 111 24.74 12.84 46.00
N MET A 112 25.46 11.97 45.26
CA MET A 112 24.84 11.02 44.33
C MET A 112 23.97 9.97 45.04
N GLN A 113 24.41 9.47 46.21
CA GLN A 113 23.60 8.56 47.05
C GLN A 113 22.30 9.20 47.54
N ASN A 114 22.39 10.43 48.08
CA ASN A 114 21.21 11.15 48.53
C ASN A 114 20.26 11.45 47.37
N PHE A 115 20.79 11.86 46.22
CA PHE A 115 19.97 12.16 45.04
C PHE A 115 19.28 10.92 44.49
N TYR A 116 19.97 9.77 44.44
CA TYR A 116 19.37 8.52 43.98
C TYR A 116 18.24 8.06 44.91
N GLN A 117 18.43 8.15 46.23
CA GLN A 117 17.37 7.85 47.20
C GLN A 117 16.18 8.80 47.05
N LEU A 118 16.44 10.11 46.98
CA LEU A 118 15.41 11.14 46.82
C LEU A 118 14.63 10.97 45.52
N TYR A 119 15.32 10.67 44.42
CA TYR A 119 14.68 10.36 43.13
C TYR A 119 13.79 9.12 43.23
N TYR A 120 14.21 8.07 43.94
CA TYR A 120 13.38 6.89 44.13
C TYR A 120 12.14 7.19 44.98
N THR A 121 12.29 7.87 46.12
CA THR A 121 11.20 8.12 47.07
C THR A 121 10.22 9.19 46.61
N GLU A 122 10.71 10.30 46.04
CA GLU A 122 9.84 11.42 45.66
C GLU A 122 9.30 11.28 44.25
N TYR A 123 10.06 10.69 43.32
CA TYR A 123 9.64 10.60 41.92
C TYR A 123 9.06 9.22 41.58
N ILE A 124 9.79 8.13 41.81
CA ILE A 124 9.32 6.78 41.42
C ILE A 124 8.13 6.34 42.28
N GLN A 125 8.18 6.50 43.60
CA GLN A 125 7.06 6.09 44.48
C GLN A 125 5.82 6.96 44.27
N ALA A 126 5.98 8.27 44.02
CA ALA A 126 4.85 9.14 43.70
C ALA A 126 4.18 8.74 42.38
N LEU A 127 4.96 8.47 41.33
CA LEU A 127 4.42 7.98 40.05
C LEU A 127 3.70 6.62 40.18
N GLN A 128 4.17 5.75 41.08
CA GLN A 128 3.48 4.50 41.40
C GLN A 128 2.16 4.74 42.15
N ALA A 129 2.15 5.67 43.11
CA ALA A 129 0.96 6.01 43.89
C ALA A 129 -0.15 6.65 43.02
N ASP A 130 0.24 7.53 42.10
CA ASP A 130 -0.67 8.26 41.20
C ASP A 130 -1.17 7.43 40.00
N LYS A 131 -0.72 6.16 39.87
CA LYS A 131 -1.00 5.30 38.69
C LYS A 131 -0.66 6.02 37.38
N ALA A 132 0.51 6.67 37.35
CA ALA A 132 0.97 7.47 36.23
C ALA A 132 1.14 6.64 34.94
N ASP A 133 1.23 7.33 33.79
CA ASP A 133 1.33 6.70 32.48
C ASP A 133 2.57 5.79 32.38
N ARG A 134 2.43 4.61 31.76
CA ARG A 134 3.48 3.58 31.66
C ARG A 134 4.74 4.12 30.99
N ALA A 135 4.59 5.02 30.03
CA ALA A 135 5.73 5.67 29.37
C ALA A 135 6.57 6.48 30.36
N GLN A 136 5.93 7.20 31.29
CA GLN A 136 6.61 8.00 32.31
C GLN A 136 7.32 7.10 33.33
N LEU A 137 6.66 6.03 33.79
CA LEU A 137 7.26 5.05 34.69
C LEU A 137 8.47 4.35 34.06
N THR A 138 8.36 3.93 32.79
CA THR A 138 9.46 3.29 32.05
C THR A 138 10.65 4.22 31.95
N LYS A 139 10.41 5.50 31.61
CA LYS A 139 11.45 6.53 31.57
C LYS A 139 12.10 6.70 32.94
N ALA A 140 11.32 6.79 34.01
CA ALA A 140 11.81 6.97 35.38
C ALA A 140 12.72 5.81 35.84
N TYR A 141 12.32 4.56 35.58
CA TYR A 141 13.16 3.40 35.91
C TYR A 141 14.43 3.34 35.06
N HIS A 142 14.38 3.76 33.79
CA HIS A 142 15.57 3.85 32.94
C HIS A 142 16.54 4.92 33.44
N THR A 143 16.01 6.09 33.79
CA THR A 143 16.77 7.18 34.41
C THR A 143 17.42 6.72 35.72
N ALA A 144 16.68 6.03 36.60
CA ALA A 144 17.23 5.45 37.83
C ALA A 144 18.34 4.42 37.55
N ALA A 145 18.20 3.55 36.56
CA ALA A 145 19.24 2.57 36.21
C ALA A 145 20.56 3.25 35.79
N VAL A 146 20.48 4.33 35.00
CA VAL A 146 21.64 5.14 34.59
C VAL A 146 22.24 5.88 35.78
N LEU A 147 21.41 6.49 36.65
CA LEU A 147 21.88 7.17 37.86
C LEU A 147 22.61 6.19 38.79
N PHE A 148 22.15 4.95 38.92
CA PHE A 148 22.83 3.92 39.70
C PHE A 148 24.17 3.50 39.09
N GLU A 149 24.26 3.41 37.75
CA GLU A 149 25.52 3.13 37.05
C GLU A 149 26.57 4.21 37.37
N VAL A 150 26.17 5.49 37.30
CA VAL A 150 27.02 6.63 37.65
C VAL A 150 27.38 6.62 39.14
N LEU A 151 26.41 6.37 40.02
CA LEU A 151 26.63 6.27 41.47
C LEU A 151 27.70 5.22 41.80
N LYS A 152 27.61 4.03 41.20
CA LYS A 152 28.60 2.96 41.41
C LYS A 152 30.00 3.40 40.98
N ALA A 153 30.12 4.10 39.86
CA ALA A 153 31.41 4.60 39.38
C ALA A 153 31.99 5.67 40.32
N VAL A 154 31.19 6.66 40.74
CA VAL A 154 31.63 7.73 41.64
C VAL A 154 32.03 7.19 43.02
N ASN A 155 31.27 6.25 43.57
CA ASN A 155 31.59 5.57 44.82
C ASN A 155 32.91 4.79 44.75
N GLN A 156 33.18 4.13 43.62
CA GLN A 156 34.46 3.43 43.40
C GLN A 156 35.64 4.41 43.36
N THR A 157 35.46 5.58 42.72
CA THR A 157 36.50 6.61 42.63
C THR A 157 36.79 7.30 43.97
N GLU A 158 35.77 7.58 44.78
CA GLU A 158 35.92 8.19 46.13
C GLU A 158 36.17 7.16 47.25
N ALA A 159 36.23 5.85 46.94
CA ALA A 159 36.36 4.75 47.91
C ALA A 159 35.30 4.78 49.03
N VAL A 160 34.05 5.06 48.67
CA VAL A 160 32.89 5.10 49.58
C VAL A 160 32.00 3.88 49.33
N GLU A 161 31.66 3.13 50.37
CA GLU A 161 30.74 2.00 50.26
C GLU A 161 29.31 2.46 49.89
N VAL A 162 28.62 1.66 49.08
CA VAL A 162 27.22 1.89 48.74
C VAL A 162 26.36 1.34 49.87
N ALA A 163 25.49 2.16 50.45
CA ALA A 163 24.59 1.70 51.52
C ALA A 163 23.69 0.54 51.06
N ASP A 164 23.46 -0.45 51.94
CA ASP A 164 22.63 -1.64 51.65
C ASP A 164 21.21 -1.28 51.18
N GLU A 165 20.64 -0.20 51.71
CA GLU A 165 19.34 0.34 51.31
C GLU A 165 19.30 0.75 49.82
N ILE A 166 20.42 1.29 49.30
CA ILE A 166 20.55 1.69 47.90
C ILE A 166 20.68 0.45 47.00
N LEU A 167 21.34 -0.60 47.48
CA LEU A 167 21.41 -1.88 46.77
C LEU A 167 20.04 -2.57 46.70
N GLU A 168 19.24 -2.49 47.78
CA GLU A 168 17.89 -3.05 47.80
C GLU A 168 16.93 -2.28 46.88
N THR A 169 16.98 -0.94 46.91
CA THR A 169 16.18 -0.09 46.00
C THR A 169 16.56 -0.34 44.54
N GLN A 170 17.85 -0.47 44.23
CA GLN A 170 18.28 -0.84 42.88
C GLN A 170 17.82 -2.23 42.48
N ARG A 171 17.80 -3.22 43.39
CA ARG A 171 17.23 -4.53 43.09
C ARG A 171 15.77 -4.40 42.67
N LYS A 172 14.97 -3.63 43.42
CA LYS A 172 13.57 -3.34 43.08
C LYS A 172 13.43 -2.61 41.74
N VAL A 173 14.26 -1.60 41.48
CA VAL A 173 14.30 -0.89 40.18
C VAL A 173 14.61 -1.88 39.07
N SER A 174 15.67 -2.69 39.19
CA SER A 174 16.09 -3.66 38.16
C SER A 174 15.02 -4.72 37.85
N GLU A 175 14.31 -5.20 38.87
CA GLU A 175 13.18 -6.13 38.70
C GLU A 175 12.03 -5.46 37.94
N LYS A 176 11.72 -4.19 38.23
CA LYS A 176 10.67 -3.42 37.55
C LYS A 176 11.07 -2.99 36.14
N THR A 177 12.32 -2.61 35.89
CA THR A 177 12.83 -2.27 34.56
C THR A 177 12.70 -3.45 33.60
N GLN A 178 12.90 -4.68 34.07
CA GLN A 178 12.68 -5.89 33.26
C GLN A 178 11.21 -6.14 32.93
N ILE A 179 10.27 -5.61 33.72
CA ILE A 179 8.83 -5.75 33.50
C ILE A 179 8.32 -4.70 32.50
N TYR A 180 8.82 -3.46 32.59
CA TYR A 180 8.39 -2.34 31.75
C TYR A 180 9.18 -2.23 30.44
N VAL A 181 9.07 -3.23 29.57
CA VAL A 181 9.74 -3.21 28.26
C VAL A 181 9.03 -2.23 27.29
N PRO A 182 9.75 -1.38 26.54
CA PRO A 182 9.15 -0.30 25.71
C PRO A 182 8.34 -0.77 24.50
N TYR A 183 8.60 -1.96 23.98
CA TYR A 183 8.19 -2.34 22.62
C TYR A 183 6.80 -2.99 22.50
N ASN A 184 6.15 -3.33 23.62
CA ASN A 184 4.86 -4.04 23.64
C ASN A 184 3.71 -3.10 24.02
N ILE A 185 2.71 -3.01 23.12
CA ILE A 185 1.49 -2.20 23.28
C ILE A 185 0.65 -2.73 24.44
N LEU A 186 0.57 -4.04 24.63
CA LEU A 186 -0.23 -4.67 25.67
C LEU A 186 0.57 -4.81 26.97
N PRO A 187 0.16 -4.14 28.05
CA PRO A 187 0.82 -4.27 29.34
C PRO A 187 0.27 -5.49 30.08
N LEU A 188 0.93 -6.63 29.92
CA LEU A 188 0.47 -7.90 30.50
C LEU A 188 0.94 -8.10 31.95
N ASP A 189 1.68 -7.13 32.49
CA ASP A 189 2.13 -7.09 33.86
C ASP A 189 0.98 -6.89 34.87
N PRO A 190 1.11 -7.41 36.10
CA PRO A 190 0.08 -7.28 37.12
C PRO A 190 -0.29 -5.82 37.46
N ASP A 191 0.68 -4.91 37.38
CA ASP A 191 0.52 -3.51 37.81
C ASP A 191 -0.29 -2.67 36.80
N SER A 192 -0.37 -3.12 35.55
CA SER A 192 -0.97 -2.36 34.45
C SER A 192 -2.37 -2.84 34.01
N GLN A 193 -3.02 -3.69 34.79
CA GLN A 193 -4.38 -4.20 34.49
C GLN A 193 -5.44 -3.11 34.31
N ASN A 194 -5.20 -1.91 34.87
CA ASN A 194 -6.14 -0.79 34.86
C ASN A 194 -6.06 0.11 33.60
N GLN A 195 -5.06 -0.11 32.73
CA GLN A 195 -4.88 0.69 31.51
C GLN A 195 -6.07 0.54 30.55
N ALA A 196 -6.37 1.60 29.79
CA ALA A 196 -7.55 1.68 28.93
C ALA A 196 -7.64 0.51 27.94
N ILE A 197 -6.52 0.09 27.35
CA ILE A 197 -6.47 -1.04 26.42
C ILE A 197 -6.78 -2.38 27.10
N MET A 198 -6.42 -2.56 28.36
CA MET A 198 -6.71 -3.78 29.11
C MET A 198 -8.17 -3.84 29.59
N ARG A 199 -8.96 -2.75 29.45
CA ARG A 199 -10.39 -2.73 29.81
C ARG A 199 -11.27 -3.43 28.78
N TYR A 200 -10.81 -3.60 27.54
CA TYR A 200 -11.59 -4.25 26.49
C TYR A 200 -11.90 -5.72 26.84
N PRO A 201 -13.18 -6.15 26.81
CA PRO A 201 -13.57 -7.49 27.23
C PRO A 201 -12.95 -8.58 26.34
N GLU A 202 -12.73 -8.33 25.05
CA GLU A 202 -12.14 -9.28 24.11
C GLU A 202 -10.66 -9.54 24.41
N ILE A 203 -9.93 -8.51 24.86
CA ILE A 203 -8.53 -8.64 25.27
C ILE A 203 -8.46 -9.43 26.57
N LYS A 204 -9.29 -9.09 27.58
CA LYS A 204 -9.38 -9.84 28.85
C LYS A 204 -9.71 -11.31 28.62
N ALA A 205 -10.68 -11.59 27.76
CA ALA A 205 -11.09 -12.95 27.40
C ALA A 205 -9.95 -13.76 26.79
N THR A 206 -9.15 -13.14 25.91
CA THR A 206 -8.03 -13.80 25.23
C THR A 206 -6.85 -14.04 26.18
N VAL A 207 -6.51 -13.06 27.02
CA VAL A 207 -5.47 -13.19 28.05
C VAL A 207 -5.83 -14.31 29.04
N ALA A 208 -7.08 -14.36 29.50
CA ALA A 208 -7.55 -15.42 30.38
C ALA A 208 -7.46 -16.81 29.71
N ALA A 209 -7.79 -16.91 28.42
CA ALA A 209 -7.67 -18.16 27.67
C ALA A 209 -6.21 -18.63 27.51
N LEU A 210 -5.26 -17.70 27.30
CA LEU A 210 -3.83 -18.03 27.23
C LEU A 210 -3.24 -18.44 28.58
N ARG A 211 -3.72 -17.87 29.69
CA ARG A 211 -3.29 -18.25 31.05
C ARG A 211 -3.78 -19.62 31.50
N ASN A 212 -4.67 -20.27 30.75
CA ASN A 212 -5.12 -21.63 31.05
C ASN A 212 -4.02 -22.67 30.77
N THR A 213 -3.15 -22.88 31.76
CA THR A 213 -2.04 -23.86 31.72
C THR A 213 -2.38 -25.18 32.45
N ARG A 214 -3.65 -25.44 32.73
CA ARG A 214 -4.09 -26.67 33.42
C ARG A 214 -3.75 -27.89 32.57
N GLY A 215 -3.15 -28.92 33.18
CA GLY A 215 -2.81 -30.18 32.51
C GLY A 215 -1.54 -30.18 31.66
N LEU A 216 -0.79 -29.06 31.58
CA LEU A 216 0.47 -29.01 30.83
C LEU A 216 1.65 -29.57 31.64
N PRO A 217 2.46 -30.49 31.08
CA PRO A 217 3.63 -31.04 31.76
C PRO A 217 4.80 -30.03 31.70
N TRP A 218 5.25 -29.52 32.86
CA TRP A 218 6.37 -28.59 32.92
C TRP A 218 7.70 -29.34 33.11
N PRO A 219 8.84 -28.80 32.60
CA PRO A 219 10.16 -29.38 32.86
C PRO A 219 10.50 -29.45 34.36
N ASN A 220 11.24 -30.49 34.75
CA ASN A 220 11.67 -30.71 36.14
C ASN A 220 12.48 -29.51 36.67
N GLY A 221 12.16 -29.02 37.88
CA GLY A 221 12.82 -27.87 38.49
C GLY A 221 12.28 -26.49 38.09
N HIS A 222 11.24 -26.43 37.25
CA HIS A 222 10.65 -25.17 36.81
C HIS A 222 9.76 -24.54 37.90
N LYS A 223 10.18 -23.39 38.46
CA LYS A 223 9.34 -22.60 39.38
C LYS A 223 8.19 -21.94 38.60
N LYS A 224 6.96 -22.42 38.83
CA LYS A 224 5.75 -21.85 38.22
C LYS A 224 5.46 -20.48 38.84
N LYS A 225 5.66 -19.41 38.07
CA LYS A 225 5.16 -18.06 38.43
C LYS A 225 3.65 -18.00 38.10
N VAL A 226 2.88 -17.22 38.86
CA VAL A 226 1.42 -17.10 38.72
C VAL A 226 1.01 -16.58 37.34
N ASP A 227 1.83 -15.74 36.72
CA ASP A 227 1.51 -15.07 35.45
C ASP A 227 1.89 -15.85 34.19
N LYS A 228 2.42 -17.08 34.31
CA LYS A 228 2.87 -17.86 33.14
C LYS A 228 1.71 -18.39 32.31
N ASP A 229 1.86 -18.27 30.99
CA ASP A 229 0.86 -18.66 30.01
C ASP A 229 1.29 -19.84 29.11
N ILE A 230 0.43 -20.19 28.16
CA ILE A 230 0.68 -21.27 27.18
C ILE A 230 1.94 -21.02 26.35
N LEU A 231 2.30 -19.76 26.06
CA LEU A 231 3.47 -19.44 25.24
C LEU A 231 4.77 -19.56 26.05
N ASP A 232 4.76 -19.23 27.35
CA ASP A 232 5.88 -19.52 28.26
C ASP A 232 6.14 -21.03 28.35
N TRP A 233 5.08 -21.83 28.31
CA TRP A 233 5.22 -23.29 28.27
C TRP A 233 5.85 -23.75 26.95
N LEU A 234 5.40 -23.23 25.81
CA LEU A 234 6.00 -23.54 24.49
C LEU A 234 7.48 -23.12 24.43
N GLN A 235 7.81 -21.97 25.01
CA GLN A 235 9.19 -21.50 25.15
C GLN A 235 10.04 -22.51 25.93
N ALA A 236 9.58 -22.93 27.11
CA ALA A 236 10.31 -23.87 27.96
C ALA A 236 10.49 -25.25 27.29
N MET A 237 9.51 -25.69 26.50
CA MET A 237 9.56 -27.00 25.84
C MET A 237 10.44 -26.99 24.58
N PHE A 238 10.35 -25.96 23.73
CA PHE A 238 10.98 -25.93 22.41
C PHE A 238 12.19 -24.99 22.30
N GLY A 239 12.47 -24.18 23.33
CA GLY A 239 13.65 -23.31 23.37
C GLY A 239 13.56 -22.10 22.44
N PHE A 240 12.41 -21.41 22.41
CA PHE A 240 12.24 -20.15 21.67
C PHE A 240 12.89 -18.96 22.41
N GLN A 241 13.22 -17.89 21.69
CA GLN A 241 13.76 -16.64 22.25
C GLN A 241 12.72 -15.90 23.09
N GLU A 242 13.16 -15.27 24.19
CA GLU A 242 12.25 -14.61 25.14
C GLU A 242 11.49 -13.45 24.48
N ASP A 243 12.18 -12.62 23.69
CA ASP A 243 11.58 -11.49 22.98
C ASP A 243 10.60 -11.93 21.89
N ASN A 244 10.91 -13.03 21.18
CA ASN A 244 9.99 -13.59 20.19
C ASN A 244 8.68 -14.04 20.85
N VAL A 245 8.77 -14.70 22.00
CA VAL A 245 7.61 -15.13 22.78
C VAL A 245 6.76 -13.95 23.23
N ALA A 246 7.39 -12.89 23.73
CA ALA A 246 6.69 -11.67 24.13
C ALA A 246 5.96 -11.00 22.93
N ASN A 247 6.64 -10.88 21.79
CA ASN A 247 6.07 -10.27 20.58
C ASN A 247 4.91 -11.11 20.00
N GLN A 248 5.09 -12.43 19.89
CA GLN A 248 4.04 -13.31 19.34
C GLN A 248 2.85 -13.48 20.30
N ARG A 249 3.08 -13.33 21.62
CA ARG A 249 2.01 -13.27 22.62
C ARG A 249 1.09 -12.09 22.37
N GLU A 250 1.64 -10.89 22.26
CA GLU A 250 0.88 -9.68 21.95
C GLU A 250 0.15 -9.82 20.61
N HIS A 251 0.86 -10.27 19.57
CA HIS A 251 0.29 -10.48 18.25
C HIS A 251 -0.89 -11.46 18.26
N LEU A 252 -0.77 -12.61 18.95
CA LEU A 252 -1.84 -13.60 19.05
C LEU A 252 -3.05 -13.04 19.82
N ILE A 253 -2.81 -12.27 20.89
CA ILE A 253 -3.89 -11.63 21.66
C ILE A 253 -4.67 -10.66 20.79
N LEU A 254 -3.97 -9.76 20.10
CA LEU A 254 -4.59 -8.77 19.22
C LEU A 254 -5.32 -9.41 18.05
N LEU A 255 -4.74 -10.46 17.43
CA LEU A 255 -5.36 -11.18 16.32
C LEU A 255 -6.68 -11.84 16.73
N LEU A 256 -6.71 -12.49 17.90
CA LEU A 256 -7.91 -13.13 18.42
C LEU A 256 -8.95 -12.11 18.87
N ALA A 257 -8.53 -11.05 19.59
CA ALA A 257 -9.42 -9.99 20.04
C ALA A 257 -10.09 -9.26 18.84
N ASN A 258 -9.34 -9.00 17.77
CA ASN A 258 -9.84 -8.36 16.55
C ASN A 258 -10.82 -9.24 15.76
N VAL A 259 -10.65 -10.56 15.77
CA VAL A 259 -11.66 -11.46 15.19
C VAL A 259 -12.88 -11.58 16.11
N HIS A 260 -12.65 -11.62 17.42
CA HIS A 260 -13.72 -11.74 18.42
C HIS A 260 -14.66 -10.53 18.40
N ILE A 261 -14.14 -9.30 18.37
CA ILE A 261 -14.96 -8.07 18.32
C ILE A 261 -15.88 -8.02 17.08
N ARG A 262 -15.44 -8.61 15.96
CA ARG A 262 -16.22 -8.67 14.70
C ARG A 262 -17.37 -9.67 14.74
N GLN A 263 -17.36 -10.59 15.71
CA GLN A 263 -18.39 -11.61 15.87
C GLN A 263 -19.56 -11.14 16.75
N PHE A 264 -19.59 -9.86 17.15
CA PHE A 264 -20.64 -9.24 17.97
C PHE A 264 -20.87 -9.97 19.30
N PRO A 265 -19.89 -9.93 20.23
CA PRO A 265 -20.10 -10.50 21.56
C PRO A 265 -21.30 -9.82 22.23
N LYS A 266 -22.14 -10.61 22.92
CA LYS A 266 -23.23 -10.07 23.74
C LYS A 266 -22.61 -9.30 24.91
N PRO A 267 -23.03 -8.05 25.19
CA PRO A 267 -22.41 -7.22 26.22
C PRO A 267 -22.60 -7.74 27.66
N ASP A 268 -23.56 -8.66 27.89
CA ASP A 268 -23.98 -9.08 29.23
C ASP A 268 -23.34 -10.40 29.74
N GLU A 269 -22.49 -11.07 28.94
CA GLU A 269 -21.83 -12.32 29.35
C GLU A 269 -20.38 -12.06 29.81
N GLN A 270 -19.90 -12.83 30.81
CA GLN A 270 -18.50 -12.76 31.26
C GLN A 270 -17.51 -12.88 30.08
N PRO A 271 -16.35 -12.19 30.10
CA PRO A 271 -15.41 -12.16 29.00
C PRO A 271 -14.76 -13.55 28.79
N LYS A 272 -15.42 -14.41 28.02
CA LYS A 272 -14.91 -15.71 27.56
C LYS A 272 -14.65 -15.64 26.07
N LEU A 273 -13.51 -16.16 25.64
CA LEU A 273 -13.14 -16.16 24.22
C LEU A 273 -14.06 -17.12 23.44
N ASP A 274 -14.75 -16.61 22.41
CA ASP A 274 -15.62 -17.43 21.55
C ASP A 274 -14.80 -18.43 20.71
N ASP A 275 -15.22 -19.71 20.74
CA ASP A 275 -14.66 -20.80 19.95
C ASP A 275 -14.75 -20.54 18.44
N ARG A 276 -15.73 -19.74 17.98
CA ARG A 276 -15.88 -19.35 16.58
C ARG A 276 -14.72 -18.47 16.11
N ALA A 277 -14.33 -17.48 16.92
CA ALA A 277 -13.21 -16.59 16.63
C ALA A 277 -11.91 -17.39 16.52
N LEU A 278 -11.70 -18.31 17.48
CA LEU A 278 -10.56 -19.20 17.50
C LEU A 278 -10.49 -20.11 16.25
N THR A 279 -11.63 -20.67 15.86
CA THR A 279 -11.73 -21.56 14.70
C THR A 279 -11.51 -20.80 13.39
N GLU A 280 -11.97 -19.56 13.30
CA GLU A 280 -11.73 -18.69 12.13
C GLU A 280 -10.24 -18.38 11.96
N VAL A 281 -9.56 -17.96 13.03
CA VAL A 281 -8.12 -17.69 13.00
C VAL A 281 -7.34 -18.96 12.65
N MET A 282 -7.62 -20.08 13.32
CA MET A 282 -6.99 -21.38 13.04
C MET A 282 -7.17 -21.80 11.57
N LYS A 283 -8.38 -21.62 11.00
CA LYS A 283 -8.66 -21.96 9.61
C LYS A 283 -7.86 -21.10 8.62
N LYS A 284 -7.67 -19.80 8.91
CA LYS A 284 -6.87 -18.90 8.08
C LYS A 284 -5.38 -19.24 8.16
N LEU A 285 -4.86 -19.37 9.38
CA LEU A 285 -3.44 -19.58 9.66
C LEU A 285 -2.94 -20.94 9.11
N PHE A 286 -3.71 -22.03 9.28
CA PHE A 286 -3.31 -23.36 8.79
C PHE A 286 -3.80 -23.70 7.37
N LYS A 287 -4.36 -22.74 6.62
CA LYS A 287 -4.86 -22.99 5.27
C LYS A 287 -3.76 -23.55 4.35
N ASN A 288 -2.58 -22.95 4.38
CA ASN A 288 -1.45 -23.36 3.54
C ASN A 288 -0.85 -24.69 4.00
N TYR A 289 -0.66 -24.86 5.31
CA TYR A 289 -0.19 -26.12 5.90
C TYR A 289 -1.10 -27.32 5.55
N LYS A 290 -2.43 -27.17 5.66
CA LYS A 290 -3.38 -28.23 5.30
C LYS A 290 -3.33 -28.57 3.81
N LYS A 291 -3.16 -27.56 2.94
CA LYS A 291 -2.98 -27.78 1.49
C LYS A 291 -1.67 -28.52 1.19
N TRP A 292 -0.58 -28.16 1.87
CA TRP A 292 0.72 -28.80 1.74
C TRP A 292 0.65 -30.28 2.17
N CYS A 293 0.07 -30.57 3.33
CA CYS A 293 -0.14 -31.95 3.79
C CYS A 293 -0.97 -32.77 2.80
N LYS A 294 -2.09 -32.22 2.32
CA LYS A 294 -2.94 -32.87 1.33
C LYS A 294 -2.17 -33.17 0.04
N TYR A 295 -1.38 -32.22 -0.43
CA TYR A 295 -0.57 -32.37 -1.65
C TYR A 295 0.46 -33.49 -1.55
N LEU A 296 1.13 -33.62 -0.41
CA LEU A 296 2.10 -34.68 -0.12
C LEU A 296 1.44 -36.02 0.24
N GLY A 297 0.10 -36.09 0.31
CA GLY A 297 -0.62 -37.29 0.74
C GLY A 297 -0.43 -37.64 2.21
N ARG A 298 -0.13 -36.64 3.07
CA ARG A 298 0.07 -36.80 4.51
C ARG A 298 -1.13 -36.30 5.30
N LYS A 299 -1.43 -36.96 6.42
CA LYS A 299 -2.40 -36.44 7.41
C LYS A 299 -1.80 -35.23 8.12
N SER A 300 -2.61 -34.23 8.44
CA SER A 300 -2.14 -33.07 9.22
C SER A 300 -1.85 -33.47 10.66
N SER A 301 -0.78 -32.95 11.25
CA SER A 301 -0.41 -33.14 12.66
C SER A 301 -1.28 -32.35 13.66
N LEU A 302 -2.41 -31.80 13.20
CA LEU A 302 -3.35 -31.02 14.01
C LEU A 302 -4.37 -31.96 14.65
N TRP A 303 -4.01 -32.56 15.78
CA TRP A 303 -4.88 -33.46 16.54
C TRP A 303 -5.63 -32.69 17.63
N LEU A 304 -6.96 -32.72 17.58
CA LEU A 304 -7.83 -32.09 18.58
C LEU A 304 -8.47 -33.16 19.48
N PRO A 305 -8.53 -32.94 20.80
CA PRO A 305 -9.16 -33.88 21.74
C PRO A 305 -10.70 -33.86 21.62
N THR A 306 -11.36 -34.87 22.17
CA THR A 306 -12.83 -34.97 22.20
C THR A 306 -13.45 -34.02 23.24
N ILE A 307 -12.70 -33.67 24.29
CA ILE A 307 -13.17 -32.81 25.40
C ILE A 307 -13.14 -31.35 24.99
N GLN A 308 -14.31 -30.69 24.96
CA GLN A 308 -14.46 -29.31 24.47
C GLN A 308 -13.58 -28.28 25.22
N GLN A 309 -13.37 -28.45 26.54
CA GLN A 309 -12.52 -27.55 27.33
C GLN A 309 -11.03 -27.63 26.95
N GLU A 310 -10.54 -28.80 26.53
CA GLU A 310 -9.16 -28.99 26.08
C GLU A 310 -8.96 -28.60 24.62
N VAL A 311 -10.02 -28.64 23.80
CA VAL A 311 -9.97 -28.22 22.39
C VAL A 311 -9.51 -26.76 22.27
N GLN A 312 -9.98 -25.88 23.14
CA GLN A 312 -9.62 -24.47 23.12
C GLN A 312 -8.12 -24.27 23.39
N GLN A 313 -7.61 -24.88 24.47
CA GLN A 313 -6.19 -24.85 24.84
C GLN A 313 -5.33 -25.44 23.71
N ARG A 314 -5.77 -26.56 23.11
CA ARG A 314 -5.06 -27.24 22.02
C ARG A 314 -4.94 -26.37 20.76
N LYS A 315 -6.01 -25.67 20.39
CA LYS A 315 -6.00 -24.73 19.26
C LYS A 315 -5.03 -23.57 19.51
N LEU A 316 -5.03 -23.01 20.73
CA LEU A 316 -4.10 -21.95 21.13
C LEU A 316 -2.63 -22.43 21.08
N LEU A 317 -2.35 -23.61 21.60
CA LEU A 317 -1.02 -24.23 21.53
C LEU A 317 -0.52 -24.40 20.09
N TYR A 318 -1.36 -24.93 19.19
CA TYR A 318 -0.96 -25.10 17.79
C TYR A 318 -0.71 -23.77 17.08
N MET A 319 -1.56 -22.76 17.30
CA MET A 319 -1.38 -21.43 16.71
C MET A 319 -0.16 -20.71 17.30
N GLY A 320 0.01 -20.77 18.62
CA GLY A 320 1.17 -20.23 19.32
C GLY A 320 2.47 -20.84 18.78
N LEU A 321 2.52 -22.17 18.66
CA LEU A 321 3.67 -22.87 18.09
C LEU A 321 3.99 -22.39 16.67
N TYR A 322 2.97 -22.24 15.80
CA TYR A 322 3.18 -21.74 14.45
C TYR A 322 3.73 -20.31 14.44
N LEU A 323 3.16 -19.42 15.26
CA LEU A 323 3.58 -18.03 15.34
C LEU A 323 5.00 -17.90 15.90
N LEU A 324 5.38 -18.72 16.88
CA LEU A 324 6.75 -18.75 17.42
C LEU A 324 7.76 -19.22 16.36
N ILE A 325 7.44 -20.29 15.65
CA ILE A 325 8.25 -20.76 14.49
C ILE A 325 8.37 -19.65 13.45
N TRP A 326 7.26 -18.99 13.10
CA TRP A 326 7.24 -17.88 12.14
C TRP A 326 8.09 -16.70 12.63
N GLY A 327 8.00 -16.38 13.91
CA GLY A 327 8.71 -15.29 14.57
C GLY A 327 10.23 -15.44 14.46
N GLU A 328 10.76 -16.64 14.70
CA GLU A 328 12.20 -16.93 14.64
C GLU A 328 12.71 -17.39 13.27
N ALA A 329 11.83 -17.63 12.30
CA ALA A 329 12.20 -18.13 10.96
C ALA A 329 13.12 -17.17 10.14
N ALA A 330 13.17 -15.88 10.45
CA ALA A 330 13.94 -14.87 9.70
C ALA A 330 13.75 -15.00 8.17
N ASN A 331 14.83 -15.25 7.41
CA ASN A 331 14.80 -15.41 5.95
C ASN A 331 14.06 -16.69 5.49
N LEU A 332 13.86 -17.68 6.36
CA LEU A 332 13.10 -18.90 6.03
C LEU A 332 11.61 -18.61 5.77
N ARG A 333 11.10 -17.43 6.14
CA ARG A 333 9.74 -16.98 5.81
C ARG A 333 9.45 -16.95 4.30
N PHE A 334 10.49 -16.80 3.48
CA PHE A 334 10.38 -16.89 2.03
C PHE A 334 10.31 -18.33 1.50
N MET A 335 10.41 -19.34 2.38
CA MET A 335 10.30 -20.75 2.06
C MET A 335 9.10 -21.39 2.82
N PRO A 336 7.85 -21.08 2.42
CA PRO A 336 6.67 -21.47 3.18
C PRO A 336 6.47 -22.99 3.32
N GLU A 337 6.93 -23.80 2.37
CA GLU A 337 6.87 -25.26 2.42
C GLU A 337 7.92 -25.84 3.38
N CYS A 338 9.10 -25.20 3.48
CA CYS A 338 10.07 -25.48 4.55
C CYS A 338 9.46 -25.21 5.93
N LEU A 339 8.75 -24.10 6.10
CA LEU A 339 8.05 -23.81 7.35
C LEU A 339 6.92 -24.82 7.64
N CYS A 340 6.20 -25.27 6.61
CA CYS A 340 5.21 -26.34 6.76
C CYS A 340 5.86 -27.65 7.24
N TYR A 341 7.07 -27.97 6.74
CA TYR A 341 7.84 -29.13 7.17
C TYR A 341 8.26 -29.03 8.64
N ILE A 342 8.88 -27.91 9.05
CA ILE A 342 9.26 -27.66 10.45
C ILE A 342 8.04 -27.75 11.37
N TYR A 343 6.95 -27.05 10.99
CA TYR A 343 5.71 -27.09 11.75
C TYR A 343 5.10 -28.49 11.83
N HIS A 344 5.14 -29.28 10.75
CA HIS A 344 4.58 -30.63 10.72
C HIS A 344 5.19 -31.53 11.80
N HIS A 345 6.51 -31.49 11.95
CA HIS A 345 7.25 -32.27 12.92
C HIS A 345 7.06 -31.73 14.34
N MET A 346 7.22 -30.42 14.56
CA MET A 346 7.04 -29.84 15.90
C MET A 346 5.61 -29.97 16.42
N ALA A 347 4.60 -29.87 15.55
CA ALA A 347 3.21 -30.10 15.93
C ALA A 347 2.95 -31.58 16.29
N PHE A 348 3.66 -32.51 15.65
CA PHE A 348 3.61 -33.94 15.99
C PHE A 348 4.29 -34.21 17.34
N GLU A 349 5.44 -33.58 17.63
CA GLU A 349 6.09 -33.65 18.94
C GLU A 349 5.23 -33.06 20.05
N LEU A 350 4.62 -31.89 19.80
CA LEU A 350 3.65 -31.27 20.71
C LEU A 350 2.47 -32.22 21.00
N TYR A 351 2.05 -33.04 20.04
CA TYR A 351 1.07 -34.10 20.27
C TYR A 351 1.60 -35.21 21.18
N GLY A 352 2.78 -35.75 20.91
CA GLY A 352 3.40 -36.77 21.77
C GLY A 352 3.57 -36.31 23.22
N VAL A 353 4.10 -35.09 23.42
CA VAL A 353 4.31 -34.49 24.75
C VAL A 353 2.99 -34.42 25.53
N LEU A 354 1.93 -33.94 24.89
CA LEU A 354 0.63 -33.74 25.55
C LEU A 354 -0.18 -35.02 25.72
N ALA A 355 0.08 -36.05 24.89
CA ALA A 355 -0.48 -37.38 25.06
C ALA A 355 0.25 -38.20 26.15
N GLY A 356 1.31 -37.64 26.75
CA GLY A 356 2.11 -38.33 27.76
C GLY A 356 2.84 -39.56 27.23
N SER A 357 3.04 -39.65 25.91
CA SER A 357 3.65 -40.84 25.30
C SER A 357 5.05 -41.07 25.84
N ILE A 358 5.35 -42.33 26.16
CA ILE A 358 6.63 -42.77 26.71
C ILE A 358 7.50 -43.22 25.55
N SER A 359 8.75 -42.76 25.51
CA SER A 359 9.73 -43.21 24.54
C SER A 359 10.00 -44.70 24.73
N SER A 360 9.77 -45.49 23.67
CA SER A 360 10.00 -46.94 23.71
C SER A 360 11.47 -47.33 23.93
N MET A 361 12.41 -46.40 23.71
CA MET A 361 13.85 -46.63 23.88
C MET A 361 14.39 -46.18 25.24
N THR A 362 13.81 -45.14 25.86
CA THR A 362 14.36 -44.53 27.08
C THR A 362 13.46 -44.69 28.31
N GLY A 363 12.19 -45.09 28.16
CA GLY A 363 11.26 -45.21 29.28
C GLY A 363 10.82 -43.88 29.92
N GLU A 364 11.35 -42.74 29.45
CA GLU A 364 10.95 -41.40 29.86
C GLU A 364 9.84 -40.82 28.95
N HIS A 365 9.11 -39.81 29.44
CA HIS A 365 8.21 -39.02 28.60
C HIS A 365 8.95 -38.42 27.39
N ILE A 366 8.30 -38.45 26.22
CA ILE A 366 8.87 -37.87 24.99
C ILE A 366 9.15 -36.39 25.21
N LYS A 367 10.43 -36.01 25.08
CA LYS A 367 10.89 -34.62 25.02
C LYS A 367 11.03 -34.20 23.55
N PRO A 368 10.80 -32.91 23.20
CA PRO A 368 11.03 -32.44 21.84
C PRO A 368 12.49 -32.66 21.41
N ALA A 369 12.71 -33.07 20.16
CA ALA A 369 14.02 -33.47 19.64
C ALA A 369 15.09 -32.37 19.72
N TYR A 370 14.66 -31.12 19.59
CA TYR A 370 15.52 -29.93 19.69
C TYR A 370 15.25 -29.09 20.94
N GLY A 371 14.37 -29.55 21.84
CA GLY A 371 13.87 -28.77 22.96
C GLY A 371 14.72 -28.87 24.23
N GLY A 372 14.40 -28.02 25.22
CA GLY A 372 14.94 -28.08 26.59
C GLY A 372 16.14 -27.17 26.89
N GLU A 373 16.81 -26.63 25.86
CA GLU A 373 17.88 -25.62 26.02
C GLU A 373 17.36 -24.22 25.64
N LYS A 374 17.99 -23.17 26.19
CA LYS A 374 17.69 -21.78 25.80
C LYS A 374 18.04 -21.55 24.34
N GLU A 375 17.14 -20.93 23.58
CA GLU A 375 17.29 -20.59 22.16
C GLU A 375 17.59 -21.78 21.22
N ALA A 376 17.26 -23.00 21.65
CA ALA A 376 17.59 -24.22 20.91
C ALA A 376 16.94 -24.27 19.52
N PHE A 377 15.74 -23.70 19.35
CA PHE A 377 15.07 -23.64 18.04
C PHE A 377 15.89 -22.84 17.02
N LEU A 378 16.37 -21.66 17.41
CA LEU A 378 17.19 -20.81 16.56
C LEU A 378 18.50 -21.51 16.16
N TRP A 379 19.23 -22.07 17.13
CA TRP A 379 20.55 -22.66 16.89
C TRP A 379 20.50 -24.03 16.21
N LYS A 380 19.51 -24.88 16.53
CA LYS A 380 19.46 -26.27 16.05
C LYS A 380 18.53 -26.49 14.84
N VAL A 381 17.56 -25.60 14.61
CA VAL A 381 16.60 -25.70 13.49
C VAL A 381 16.83 -24.62 12.44
N VAL A 382 16.82 -23.35 12.85
CA VAL A 382 16.89 -22.22 11.89
C VAL A 382 18.28 -22.07 11.30
N LYS A 383 19.31 -22.02 12.16
CA LYS A 383 20.70 -21.75 11.75
C LYS A 383 21.24 -22.72 10.69
N PRO A 384 21.08 -24.06 10.79
CA PRO A 384 21.62 -24.96 9.76
C PRO A 384 21.05 -24.72 8.36
N ILE A 385 19.76 -24.37 8.27
CA ILE A 385 19.10 -24.06 7.00
C ILE A 385 19.55 -22.68 6.51
N TYR A 386 19.66 -21.71 7.42
CA TYR A 386 20.18 -20.38 7.10
C TYR A 386 21.61 -20.43 6.55
N ASP A 387 22.51 -21.16 7.21
CA ASP A 387 23.91 -21.31 6.80
C ASP A 387 23.99 -21.89 5.37
N THR A 388 23.10 -22.83 5.04
CA THR A 388 22.99 -23.38 3.68
C THR A 388 22.56 -22.31 2.67
N ILE A 389 21.60 -21.46 3.02
CA ILE A 389 21.14 -20.34 2.16
C ILE A 389 22.26 -19.32 1.99
N GLU A 390 22.97 -18.97 3.07
CA GLU A 390 24.05 -18.00 3.06
C GLU A 390 25.20 -18.47 2.15
N GLU A 391 25.58 -19.74 2.24
CA GLU A 391 26.60 -20.32 1.37
C GLU A 391 26.19 -20.32 -0.11
N GLU A 392 24.95 -20.70 -0.44
CA GLU A 392 24.43 -20.64 -1.82
C GLU A 392 24.35 -19.18 -2.34
N ALA A 393 23.98 -18.23 -1.48
CA ALA A 393 23.98 -16.81 -1.81
C ALA A 393 25.40 -16.30 -2.10
N LYS A 394 26.41 -16.70 -1.32
CA LYS A 394 27.83 -16.38 -1.60
C LYS A 394 28.28 -16.96 -2.95
N ARG A 395 27.85 -18.19 -3.28
CA ARG A 395 28.14 -18.82 -4.58
C ARG A 395 27.57 -18.06 -5.77
N SER A 396 26.49 -17.29 -5.58
CA SER A 396 25.94 -16.45 -6.65
C SER A 396 26.94 -15.43 -7.20
N ARG A 397 27.96 -15.02 -6.41
CA ARG A 397 28.94 -13.96 -6.74
C ARG A 397 28.26 -12.66 -7.20
N GLY A 398 27.17 -12.28 -6.55
CA GLY A 398 26.37 -11.11 -6.92
C GLY A 398 25.66 -11.25 -8.28
N GLY A 399 25.25 -12.49 -8.64
CA GLY A 399 24.53 -12.78 -9.88
C GLY A 399 25.40 -13.02 -11.13
N LYS A 400 26.73 -13.00 -10.99
CA LYS A 400 27.68 -13.23 -12.09
C LYS A 400 27.91 -14.71 -12.42
N SER A 401 27.66 -15.61 -11.46
CA SER A 401 27.79 -17.06 -11.67
C SER A 401 26.66 -17.60 -12.55
N LYS A 402 26.91 -18.73 -13.23
CA LYS A 402 25.86 -19.39 -14.03
C LYS A 402 24.76 -19.86 -13.08
N HIS A 403 23.50 -19.54 -13.38
CA HIS A 403 22.36 -19.94 -12.54
C HIS A 403 22.28 -21.44 -12.29
N SER A 404 22.87 -22.28 -13.14
CA SER A 404 22.91 -23.74 -12.95
C SER A 404 23.85 -24.22 -11.83
N GLN A 405 24.74 -23.36 -11.31
CA GLN A 405 25.81 -23.73 -10.37
C GLN A 405 25.49 -23.40 -8.89
N TRP A 406 24.34 -22.78 -8.62
CA TRP A 406 23.90 -22.40 -7.27
C TRP A 406 22.38 -22.47 -7.15
N ARG A 407 21.86 -22.59 -5.93
CA ARG A 407 20.41 -22.67 -5.63
C ARG A 407 19.91 -21.34 -5.08
N ASN A 408 18.81 -20.82 -5.62
CA ASN A 408 18.11 -19.69 -5.00
C ASN A 408 17.11 -20.18 -3.92
N TYR A 409 16.41 -19.25 -3.27
CA TYR A 409 15.44 -19.60 -2.22
C TYR A 409 14.28 -20.46 -2.77
N ASP A 410 13.83 -20.21 -4.01
CA ASP A 410 12.79 -21.02 -4.67
C ASP A 410 13.27 -22.46 -4.90
N ASP A 411 14.51 -22.64 -5.37
CA ASP A 411 15.14 -23.95 -5.61
C ASP A 411 15.26 -24.76 -4.30
N LEU A 412 15.61 -24.10 -3.19
CA LEU A 412 15.69 -24.73 -1.87
C LEU A 412 14.30 -25.08 -1.33
N ASN A 413 13.30 -24.22 -1.57
CA ASN A 413 11.94 -24.43 -1.12
C ASN A 413 11.23 -25.56 -1.90
N GLU A 414 11.59 -25.73 -3.17
CA GLU A 414 11.12 -26.81 -4.04
C GLU A 414 11.44 -28.21 -3.50
N TYR A 415 12.51 -28.36 -2.72
CA TYR A 415 12.84 -29.61 -2.01
C TYR A 415 11.64 -30.11 -1.17
N PHE A 416 10.88 -29.19 -0.57
CA PHE A 416 9.74 -29.48 0.30
C PHE A 416 8.43 -29.74 -0.46
N TRP A 417 8.45 -29.77 -1.80
CA TRP A 417 7.30 -30.14 -2.64
C TRP A 417 7.23 -31.65 -2.88
N SER A 418 8.22 -32.42 -2.44
CA SER A 418 8.27 -33.87 -2.58
C SER A 418 8.11 -34.56 -1.24
N THR A 419 7.56 -35.78 -1.22
CA THR A 419 7.56 -36.64 -0.03
C THR A 419 8.98 -37.05 0.38
N GLU A 420 9.97 -36.84 -0.48
CA GLU A 420 11.39 -37.04 -0.18
C GLU A 420 11.93 -36.07 0.87
N CYS A 421 11.28 -34.94 1.12
CA CYS A 421 11.70 -34.00 2.17
C CYS A 421 11.68 -34.66 3.56
N PHE A 422 10.82 -35.66 3.79
CA PHE A 422 10.80 -36.43 5.03
C PHE A 422 12.04 -37.33 5.22
N ARG A 423 12.87 -37.53 4.17
CA ARG A 423 14.20 -38.15 4.33
C ARG A 423 15.16 -37.23 5.09
N LEU A 424 14.91 -35.92 5.16
CA LEU A 424 15.73 -35.02 5.97
C LEU A 424 15.75 -35.46 7.44
N GLY A 425 14.63 -36.00 7.93
CA GLY A 425 14.49 -36.53 9.29
C GLY A 425 14.19 -35.45 10.32
N TRP A 426 13.76 -35.87 11.52
CA TRP A 426 13.56 -35.00 12.68
C TRP A 426 14.03 -35.73 13.95
N PRO A 427 15.23 -35.43 14.49
CA PRO A 427 16.18 -34.40 14.06
C PRO A 427 16.64 -34.51 12.60
N MET A 428 16.83 -33.35 11.96
CA MET A 428 17.42 -33.20 10.64
C MET A 428 18.83 -33.78 10.60
N ARG A 429 19.07 -34.67 9.65
CA ARG A 429 20.36 -35.35 9.48
C ARG A 429 21.35 -34.45 8.74
N ALA A 430 22.50 -34.20 9.35
CA ALA A 430 23.55 -33.35 8.75
C ALA A 430 24.13 -33.95 7.45
N ASP A 431 24.06 -35.27 7.27
CA ASP A 431 24.50 -35.98 6.06
C ASP A 431 23.43 -36.03 4.95
N ALA A 432 22.28 -35.38 5.16
CA ALA A 432 21.22 -35.31 4.18
C ALA A 432 21.64 -34.47 2.96
N ASP A 433 21.13 -34.89 1.81
CA ASP A 433 21.42 -34.28 0.51
C ASP A 433 21.10 -32.76 0.43
N PHE A 434 20.18 -32.27 1.29
CA PHE A 434 19.81 -30.87 1.38
C PHE A 434 20.99 -29.98 1.86
N PHE A 435 21.77 -30.46 2.83
CA PHE A 435 22.90 -29.77 3.46
C PHE A 435 24.27 -30.05 2.80
N CYS A 436 24.34 -31.02 1.89
CA CYS A 436 25.59 -31.38 1.21
C CYS A 436 26.09 -30.23 0.31
N LYS A 437 27.39 -30.21 -0.03
CA LYS A 437 28.03 -29.24 -0.94
C LYS A 437 28.43 -29.88 -2.29
N PRO A 438 28.49 -29.13 -3.41
CA PRO A 438 29.02 -29.62 -4.68
C PRO A 438 30.48 -30.06 -4.57
N LEU A 439 30.85 -31.09 -5.34
CA LEU A 439 32.15 -31.76 -5.31
C LEU A 439 33.35 -30.85 -5.65
N GLU A 440 33.13 -29.70 -6.32
CA GLU A 440 34.20 -28.80 -6.77
C GLU A 440 34.99 -28.16 -5.60
N GLU A 441 34.35 -27.89 -4.46
CA GLU A 441 35.02 -27.35 -3.25
C GLU A 441 35.79 -28.42 -2.46
N LEU A 442 35.34 -29.69 -2.49
CA LEU A 442 36.07 -30.83 -1.94
C LEU A 442 37.38 -31.12 -2.71
N ARG A 443 37.54 -30.58 -3.92
CA ARG A 443 38.79 -30.68 -4.70
C ARG A 443 39.80 -29.58 -4.39
N LEU A 444 39.38 -28.45 -3.83
CA LEU A 444 40.27 -27.34 -3.46
C LEU A 444 40.85 -27.50 -2.04
N ASN A 445 40.16 -28.22 -1.16
CA ASN A 445 40.68 -28.62 0.15
C ASN A 445 41.26 -30.05 0.07
N LYS A 446 42.41 -30.21 -0.58
CA LYS A 446 43.17 -31.46 -0.54
C LYS A 446 44.36 -31.28 0.40
N ASP A 447 44.25 -31.83 1.61
CA ASP A 447 45.40 -32.32 2.37
C ASP A 447 45.12 -33.63 3.13
N ASP A 448 43.98 -34.30 2.94
CA ASP A 448 43.73 -35.60 3.58
C ASP A 448 43.45 -36.73 2.57
N GLU A 449 44.35 -37.71 2.56
CA GLU A 449 44.38 -38.91 1.73
C GLU A 449 43.29 -39.96 2.05
N LYS A 450 42.22 -39.62 2.77
CA LYS A 450 41.12 -40.56 3.07
C LYS A 450 39.85 -40.15 2.34
N ARG A 451 39.70 -40.62 1.10
CA ARG A 451 38.45 -40.50 0.33
C ARG A 451 37.34 -41.36 0.96
N PRO A 452 36.20 -40.81 1.40
CA PRO A 452 34.98 -41.59 1.46
C PRO A 452 34.39 -41.72 0.06
N VAL A 453 34.03 -42.95 -0.33
CA VAL A 453 33.31 -43.28 -1.57
C VAL A 453 31.83 -42.85 -1.42
N THR A 454 31.58 -41.56 -1.19
CA THR A 454 30.22 -41.02 -1.16
C THR A 454 29.89 -40.47 -2.54
N ARG A 455 29.03 -41.21 -3.26
CA ARG A 455 28.31 -40.80 -4.48
C ARG A 455 27.86 -39.33 -4.40
N ASP A 456 27.78 -38.66 -5.54
CA ASP A 456 27.20 -37.32 -5.76
C ASP A 456 25.89 -37.10 -4.94
N ARG A 457 26.00 -36.61 -3.70
CA ARG A 457 24.85 -36.34 -2.80
C ARG A 457 24.37 -34.89 -2.83
N TRP A 458 25.09 -33.99 -3.49
CA TRP A 458 24.59 -32.62 -3.66
C TRP A 458 23.40 -32.62 -4.62
N ILE A 459 22.22 -32.26 -4.12
CA ILE A 459 21.06 -32.09 -4.97
C ILE A 459 21.08 -30.68 -5.56
N GLY A 460 21.37 -30.61 -6.86
CA GLY A 460 21.15 -29.43 -7.69
C GLY A 460 19.66 -29.14 -7.90
N LYS A 461 19.34 -28.28 -8.86
CA LYS A 461 17.94 -27.88 -9.11
C LYS A 461 17.10 -29.06 -9.62
N PHE A 462 15.91 -29.25 -9.04
CA PHE A 462 15.05 -30.40 -9.30
C PHE A 462 14.24 -30.27 -10.61
N ASN A 463 13.45 -29.20 -10.78
CA ASN A 463 12.54 -29.09 -11.93
C ASN A 463 13.06 -28.19 -13.06
N PHE A 464 13.79 -27.11 -12.77
CA PHE A 464 14.21 -26.14 -13.78
C PHE A 464 15.67 -25.71 -13.63
N VAL A 465 16.43 -25.81 -14.72
CA VAL A 465 17.78 -25.26 -14.83
C VAL A 465 17.79 -24.33 -16.03
N GLU A 466 17.92 -23.04 -15.79
CA GLU A 466 18.03 -22.07 -16.87
C GLU A 466 19.42 -22.15 -17.51
N ILE A 467 19.44 -22.35 -18.83
CA ILE A 467 20.65 -22.22 -19.65
C ILE A 467 20.44 -20.97 -20.51
N ARG A 468 21.34 -19.99 -20.47
CA ARG A 468 21.19 -18.81 -21.33
C ARG A 468 21.57 -19.19 -22.77
N SER A 469 20.60 -19.18 -23.70
CA SER A 469 20.80 -19.40 -25.14
C SER A 469 19.70 -18.70 -25.94
N PHE A 470 20.02 -18.22 -27.14
CA PHE A 470 19.05 -17.59 -28.06
C PHE A 470 17.88 -18.55 -28.40
N TRP A 471 18.15 -19.85 -28.46
CA TRP A 471 17.14 -20.89 -28.69
C TRP A 471 16.08 -20.98 -27.59
N HIS A 472 16.31 -20.41 -26.40
CA HIS A 472 15.28 -20.34 -25.36
C HIS A 472 14.12 -19.43 -25.76
N ILE A 473 14.30 -18.43 -26.62
CA ILE A 473 13.19 -17.59 -27.12
C ILE A 473 12.21 -18.44 -27.93
N PHE A 474 12.74 -19.29 -28.82
CA PHE A 474 11.93 -20.21 -29.61
C PHE A 474 11.26 -21.28 -28.76
N ARG A 475 11.96 -21.84 -27.76
CA ARG A 475 11.38 -22.81 -26.83
C ARG A 475 10.26 -22.20 -25.97
N SER A 476 10.48 -21.00 -25.42
CA SER A 476 9.53 -20.38 -24.48
C SER A 476 8.28 -19.82 -25.16
N PHE A 477 8.39 -19.39 -26.42
CA PHE A 477 7.28 -18.85 -27.21
C PHE A 477 6.88 -19.76 -28.38
N ASP A 478 7.06 -21.08 -28.24
CA ASP A 478 6.81 -22.08 -29.28
C ASP A 478 5.41 -21.97 -29.91
N ARG A 479 4.39 -21.71 -29.09
CA ARG A 479 3.00 -21.59 -29.52
C ARG A 479 2.78 -20.38 -30.41
N MET A 480 3.41 -19.26 -30.09
CA MET A 480 3.33 -18.02 -30.86
C MET A 480 3.98 -18.20 -32.23
N TRP A 481 5.22 -18.71 -32.26
CA TRP A 481 5.94 -18.99 -33.51
C TRP A 481 5.17 -19.98 -34.39
N SER A 482 4.70 -21.08 -33.80
CA SER A 482 3.92 -22.08 -34.52
C SER A 482 2.64 -21.49 -35.08
N PHE A 483 1.90 -20.71 -34.29
CA PHE A 483 0.65 -20.08 -34.74
C PHE A 483 0.88 -19.17 -35.96
N TYR A 484 1.84 -18.25 -35.89
CA TYR A 484 2.11 -17.32 -36.99
C TYR A 484 2.66 -18.00 -38.24
N ILE A 485 3.55 -18.98 -38.11
CA ILE A 485 4.06 -19.74 -39.28
C ILE A 485 2.92 -20.50 -39.97
N LEU A 486 2.04 -21.14 -39.20
CA LEU A 486 0.91 -21.89 -39.75
C LEU A 486 -0.13 -20.97 -40.41
N CYS A 487 -0.44 -19.83 -39.79
CA CYS A 487 -1.33 -18.83 -40.38
C CYS A 487 -0.74 -18.25 -41.68
N LEU A 488 0.57 -17.95 -41.70
CA LEU A 488 1.26 -17.49 -42.90
C LEU A 488 1.17 -18.52 -44.04
N GLN A 489 1.49 -19.79 -43.75
CA GLN A 489 1.37 -20.87 -44.72
C GLN A 489 -0.07 -21.01 -45.24
N ALA A 490 -1.06 -20.98 -44.36
CA ALA A 490 -2.47 -21.06 -44.75
C ALA A 490 -2.86 -19.91 -45.69
N MET A 491 -2.50 -18.66 -45.35
CA MET A 491 -2.78 -17.48 -46.18
C MET A 491 -2.12 -17.58 -47.56
N ILE A 492 -0.87 -18.03 -47.63
CA ILE A 492 -0.15 -18.24 -48.91
C ILE A 492 -0.88 -19.29 -49.76
N ILE A 493 -1.26 -20.43 -49.17
CA ILE A 493 -1.98 -21.51 -49.89
C ILE A 493 -3.32 -21.01 -50.44
N ILE A 494 -4.08 -20.25 -49.65
CA ILE A 494 -5.38 -19.70 -50.05
C ILE A 494 -5.20 -18.66 -51.17
N ALA A 495 -4.23 -17.75 -51.03
CA ALA A 495 -3.96 -16.75 -52.04
C ALA A 495 -3.41 -17.37 -53.36
N TRP A 496 -2.74 -18.52 -53.27
CA TRP A 496 -2.17 -19.22 -54.43
C TRP A 496 -3.19 -20.00 -55.26
N ASN A 497 -4.31 -20.45 -54.67
CA ASN A 497 -5.32 -21.26 -55.35
C ASN A 497 -6.60 -20.46 -55.70
N GLY A 498 -7.06 -20.54 -56.95
CA GLY A 498 -8.30 -19.90 -57.42
C GLY A 498 -8.23 -18.37 -57.59
N SER A 499 -9.37 -17.69 -57.38
CA SER A 499 -9.52 -16.21 -57.49
C SER A 499 -9.03 -15.42 -56.27
N GLY A 500 -8.45 -16.10 -55.27
CA GLY A 500 -8.04 -15.51 -53.98
C GLY A 500 -9.19 -15.07 -53.08
N LYS A 501 -10.43 -15.51 -53.35
CA LYS A 501 -11.61 -15.30 -52.49
C LYS A 501 -11.59 -16.29 -51.33
N LEU A 502 -11.88 -15.84 -50.11
CA LEU A 502 -11.93 -16.69 -48.90
C LEU A 502 -12.93 -17.86 -49.00
N SER A 503 -13.97 -17.74 -49.82
CA SER A 503 -14.97 -18.80 -50.03
C SER A 503 -14.41 -20.04 -50.74
N SER A 504 -13.26 -19.94 -51.44
CA SER A 504 -12.63 -21.10 -52.10
C SER A 504 -12.04 -22.10 -51.12
N VAL A 505 -11.92 -21.76 -49.83
CA VAL A 505 -11.45 -22.68 -48.77
C VAL A 505 -12.40 -23.87 -48.59
N PHE A 506 -13.69 -23.72 -48.92
CA PHE A 506 -14.68 -24.79 -48.84
C PHE A 506 -14.67 -25.72 -50.06
N GLU A 507 -13.89 -25.41 -51.10
CA GLU A 507 -13.65 -26.32 -52.22
C GLU A 507 -12.74 -27.47 -51.76
N GLY A 508 -13.15 -28.72 -52.00
CA GLY A 508 -12.46 -29.90 -51.45
C GLY A 508 -10.96 -29.98 -51.78
N ASP A 509 -10.55 -29.56 -52.98
CA ASP A 509 -9.13 -29.59 -53.40
C ASP A 509 -8.30 -28.50 -52.70
N VAL A 510 -8.86 -27.32 -52.43
CA VAL A 510 -8.18 -26.23 -51.69
C VAL A 510 -8.17 -26.53 -50.19
N PHE A 511 -9.28 -27.04 -49.66
CA PHE A 511 -9.40 -27.48 -48.26
C PHE A 511 -8.30 -28.50 -47.92
N MET A 512 -8.11 -29.52 -48.76
CA MET A 512 -7.05 -30.51 -48.59
C MET A 512 -5.65 -29.89 -48.60
N ARG A 513 -5.40 -28.92 -49.49
CA ARG A 513 -4.12 -28.19 -49.51
C ARG A 513 -3.92 -27.37 -48.25
N VAL A 514 -4.95 -26.69 -47.73
CA VAL A 514 -4.87 -25.92 -46.48
C VAL A 514 -4.61 -26.85 -45.29
N LEU A 515 -5.19 -28.05 -45.25
CA LEU A 515 -4.91 -29.04 -44.20
C LEU A 515 -3.44 -29.50 -44.17
N SER A 516 -2.64 -29.25 -45.22
CA SER A 516 -1.19 -29.51 -45.18
C SER A 516 -0.44 -28.70 -44.11
N ILE A 517 -1.02 -27.64 -43.55
CA ILE A 517 -0.44 -26.92 -42.41
C ILE A 517 -0.18 -27.84 -41.22
N PHE A 518 -0.96 -28.91 -41.05
CA PHE A 518 -0.75 -29.86 -39.95
C PHE A 518 0.54 -30.67 -40.09
N ILE A 519 1.04 -30.87 -41.32
CA ILE A 519 2.36 -31.44 -41.56
C ILE A 519 3.44 -30.51 -41.00
N THR A 520 3.37 -29.22 -41.35
CA THR A 520 4.28 -28.21 -40.81
C THR A 520 4.17 -28.10 -39.29
N ALA A 521 2.95 -28.19 -38.75
CA ALA A 521 2.73 -28.18 -37.29
C ALA A 521 3.42 -29.36 -36.60
N ALA A 522 3.38 -30.56 -37.19
CA ALA A 522 4.07 -31.73 -36.67
C ALA A 522 5.61 -31.56 -36.71
N VAL A 523 6.15 -30.97 -37.78
CA VAL A 523 7.59 -30.66 -37.90
C VAL A 523 8.00 -29.65 -36.82
N LEU A 524 7.25 -28.57 -36.63
CA LEU A 524 7.52 -27.57 -35.59
C LEU A 524 7.42 -28.18 -34.18
N LYS A 525 6.47 -29.11 -33.95
CA LYS A 525 6.38 -29.87 -32.71
C LYS A 525 7.56 -30.80 -32.48
N LEU A 526 8.12 -31.40 -33.53
CA LEU A 526 9.35 -32.20 -33.43
C LEU A 526 10.56 -31.32 -33.10
N VAL A 527 10.71 -30.18 -33.77
CA VAL A 527 11.75 -29.19 -33.45
C VAL A 527 11.65 -28.74 -32.00
N GLN A 528 10.44 -28.44 -31.51
CA GLN A 528 10.20 -28.13 -30.10
C GLN A 528 10.64 -29.27 -29.18
N ALA A 529 10.24 -30.52 -29.46
CA ALA A 529 10.59 -31.66 -28.61
C ALA A 529 12.11 -31.92 -28.59
N VAL A 530 12.79 -31.71 -29.71
CA VAL A 530 14.25 -31.82 -29.80
C VAL A 530 14.94 -30.70 -29.02
N LEU A 531 14.49 -29.45 -29.15
CA LEU A 531 14.98 -28.32 -28.35
C LEU A 531 14.73 -28.56 -26.86
N ASP A 532 13.59 -29.16 -26.50
CA ASP A 532 13.27 -29.51 -25.12
C ASP A 532 14.29 -30.50 -24.55
N ILE A 533 14.70 -31.50 -25.32
CA ILE A 533 15.72 -32.48 -24.90
C ILE A 533 17.12 -31.84 -24.83
N ILE A 534 17.52 -31.06 -25.85
CA ILE A 534 18.85 -30.43 -25.91
C ILE A 534 19.04 -29.45 -24.76
N LEU A 535 18.08 -28.55 -24.55
CA LEU A 535 18.18 -27.52 -23.52
C LEU A 535 18.01 -28.09 -22.10
N SER A 536 17.34 -29.23 -21.95
CA SER A 536 17.22 -29.92 -20.65
C SER A 536 18.32 -30.94 -20.39
N TRP A 537 19.26 -31.14 -21.31
CA TRP A 537 20.25 -32.21 -21.25
C TRP A 537 21.12 -32.17 -19.98
N LYS A 538 21.52 -30.97 -19.55
CA LYS A 538 22.31 -30.79 -18.31
C LYS A 538 21.52 -31.11 -17.04
N ALA A 539 20.20 -30.92 -17.06
CA ALA A 539 19.32 -31.21 -15.93
C ALA A 539 18.90 -32.69 -15.85
N ARG A 540 19.37 -33.55 -16.76
CA ARG A 540 19.00 -34.98 -16.78
C ARG A 540 19.37 -35.72 -15.50
N GLN A 541 20.39 -35.28 -14.77
CA GLN A 541 20.83 -35.98 -13.55
C GLN A 541 19.87 -35.73 -12.38
N SER A 542 19.22 -34.57 -12.30
CA SER A 542 18.28 -34.22 -11.25
C SER A 542 16.80 -34.53 -11.56
N MET A 543 16.46 -34.69 -12.84
CA MET A 543 15.08 -34.98 -13.26
C MET A 543 14.59 -36.38 -12.84
N SER A 544 13.35 -36.44 -12.34
CA SER A 544 12.65 -37.70 -12.07
C SER A 544 12.43 -38.52 -13.35
N LEU A 545 12.32 -39.85 -13.20
CA LEU A 545 12.10 -40.77 -14.32
C LEU A 545 10.83 -40.44 -15.11
N TYR A 546 9.76 -40.03 -14.43
CA TYR A 546 8.50 -39.66 -15.07
C TYR A 546 8.61 -38.43 -15.98
N VAL A 547 9.49 -37.48 -15.65
CA VAL A 547 9.73 -36.29 -16.48
C VAL A 547 10.58 -36.65 -17.70
N LYS A 548 11.62 -37.47 -17.51
CA LYS A 548 12.44 -37.99 -18.63
C LYS A 548 11.60 -38.76 -19.64
N LEU A 549 10.76 -39.68 -19.14
CA LEU A 549 9.87 -40.48 -19.96
C LEU A 549 8.91 -39.60 -20.78
N ARG A 550 8.38 -38.54 -20.17
CA ARG A 550 7.50 -37.59 -20.86
C ARG A 550 8.18 -36.90 -22.04
N TYR A 551 9.43 -36.42 -21.88
CA TYR A 551 10.16 -35.79 -22.97
C TYR A 551 10.42 -36.74 -24.13
N ILE A 552 10.83 -37.98 -23.83
CA ILE A 552 11.07 -39.02 -24.83
C ILE A 552 9.77 -39.36 -25.57
N LEU A 553 8.67 -39.59 -24.84
CA LEU A 553 7.37 -39.91 -25.46
C LEU A 553 6.84 -38.77 -26.31
N LYS A 554 7.05 -37.50 -25.92
CA LYS A 554 6.68 -36.34 -26.74
C LYS A 554 7.49 -36.27 -28.04
N ALA A 555 8.80 -36.55 -27.99
CA ALA A 555 9.64 -36.60 -29.17
C ALA A 555 9.25 -37.75 -30.12
N LEU A 556 9.03 -38.96 -29.58
CA LEU A 556 8.57 -40.12 -30.36
C LEU A 556 7.19 -39.88 -30.99
N SER A 557 6.25 -39.31 -30.24
CA SER A 557 4.92 -38.95 -30.75
C SER A 557 5.01 -37.91 -31.87
N ALA A 558 5.82 -36.87 -31.69
CA ALA A 558 6.03 -35.85 -32.73
C ALA A 558 6.66 -36.45 -34.00
N ALA A 559 7.69 -37.29 -33.86
CA ALA A 559 8.34 -37.97 -34.98
C ALA A 559 7.35 -38.88 -35.75
N THR A 560 6.49 -39.60 -35.03
CA THR A 560 5.44 -40.44 -35.62
C THR A 560 4.51 -39.61 -36.50
N TRP A 561 4.04 -38.45 -36.01
CA TRP A 561 3.13 -37.58 -36.78
C TRP A 561 3.81 -36.92 -37.99
N VAL A 562 5.11 -36.61 -37.91
CA VAL A 562 5.91 -36.12 -39.05
C VAL A 562 5.99 -37.15 -40.17
N ILE A 563 5.86 -38.46 -39.88
CA ILE A 563 5.85 -39.53 -40.88
C ILE A 563 4.42 -39.81 -41.36
N VAL A 564 3.47 -39.95 -40.43
CA VAL A 564 2.08 -40.35 -40.74
C VAL A 564 1.34 -39.30 -41.57
N LEU A 565 1.46 -38.00 -41.25
CA LEU A 565 0.71 -36.95 -41.94
C LEU A 565 1.14 -36.77 -43.41
N PRO A 566 2.44 -36.74 -43.78
CA PRO A 566 2.84 -36.71 -45.19
C PRO A 566 2.44 -37.95 -45.99
N ILE A 567 2.57 -39.15 -45.41
CA ILE A 567 2.19 -40.40 -46.11
C ILE A 567 0.69 -40.42 -46.42
N THR A 568 -0.14 -40.07 -45.42
CA THR A 568 -1.60 -40.01 -45.60
C THR A 568 -2.02 -38.87 -46.54
N TYR A 569 -1.30 -37.74 -46.56
CA TYR A 569 -1.50 -36.67 -47.53
C TYR A 569 -1.16 -37.10 -48.96
N ALA A 570 -0.02 -37.77 -49.15
CA ALA A 570 0.42 -38.33 -50.43
C ALA A 570 -0.58 -39.35 -50.98
N TYR A 571 -1.17 -40.18 -50.12
CA TYR A 571 -2.24 -41.11 -50.46
C TYR A 571 -3.51 -40.41 -50.96
N SER A 572 -3.80 -39.20 -50.46
CA SER A 572 -5.01 -38.45 -50.82
C SER A 572 -4.88 -37.61 -52.10
N LEU A 573 -3.70 -37.54 -52.73
CA LEU A 573 -3.49 -36.82 -53.98
C LEU A 573 -4.00 -37.62 -55.19
N LYS A 574 -4.70 -36.94 -56.11
CA LYS A 574 -5.29 -37.56 -57.32
C LYS A 574 -4.22 -38.19 -58.26
N ASN A 575 -2.97 -37.69 -58.25
CA ASN A 575 -1.83 -38.21 -59.01
C ASN A 575 -0.66 -38.58 -58.06
N PRO A 576 -0.56 -39.81 -57.55
CA PRO A 576 0.52 -40.23 -56.66
C PRO A 576 1.84 -40.48 -57.42
N SER A 577 2.97 -40.24 -56.75
CA SER A 577 4.30 -40.68 -57.22
C SER A 577 4.43 -42.21 -57.15
N ALA A 578 5.38 -42.81 -57.89
CA ALA A 578 5.55 -44.26 -57.97
C ALA A 578 5.61 -44.97 -56.60
N PHE A 579 6.23 -44.34 -55.60
CA PHE A 579 6.28 -44.85 -54.21
C PHE A 579 4.92 -44.78 -53.49
N ALA A 580 4.14 -43.73 -53.71
CA ALA A 580 2.79 -43.59 -53.15
C ALA A 580 1.78 -44.55 -53.80
N GLN A 581 2.05 -45.00 -55.04
CA GLN A 581 1.26 -46.00 -55.75
C GLN A 581 1.44 -47.41 -55.17
N THR A 582 2.66 -47.77 -54.75
CA THR A 582 2.96 -49.04 -54.05
C THR A 582 2.25 -49.14 -52.70
N ILE A 583 2.20 -48.03 -51.96
CA ILE A 583 1.50 -47.96 -50.67
C ILE A 583 -0.03 -47.97 -50.87
N LYS A 584 -0.53 -47.35 -51.96
CA LYS A 584 -1.95 -47.35 -52.31
C LYS A 584 -2.50 -48.75 -52.58
N ASN A 585 -1.67 -49.64 -53.13
CA ASN A 585 -2.02 -51.05 -53.34
C ASN A 585 -2.09 -51.87 -52.04
N TRP A 586 -1.48 -51.41 -50.96
CA TRP A 586 -1.41 -52.14 -49.68
C TRP A 586 -2.61 -51.85 -48.75
N PHE A 587 -3.28 -50.70 -48.91
CA PHE A 587 -4.36 -50.22 -48.00
C PHE A 587 -5.79 -50.21 -48.60
N GLY A 588 -5.97 -50.63 -49.85
CA GLY A 588 -7.28 -50.92 -50.44
C GLY A 588 -8.06 -49.73 -51.04
N ASN A 589 -8.80 -49.99 -52.13
CA ASN A 589 -9.59 -49.01 -52.88
C ASN A 589 -11.00 -48.82 -52.28
N GLY A 590 -11.22 -47.75 -51.51
CA GLY A 590 -12.56 -47.32 -51.07
C GLY A 590 -12.90 -45.93 -51.58
N SER A 591 -13.72 -45.81 -52.62
CA SER A 591 -14.12 -44.55 -53.27
C SER A 591 -15.17 -43.71 -52.51
N ARG A 592 -15.52 -44.09 -51.26
CA ARG A 592 -16.53 -43.40 -50.42
C ARG A 592 -16.10 -43.12 -48.97
N SER A 593 -14.86 -43.40 -48.58
CA SER A 593 -14.36 -43.05 -47.24
C SER A 593 -13.85 -41.61 -47.18
N PRO A 594 -14.04 -40.85 -46.08
CA PRO A 594 -13.29 -39.61 -45.87
C PRO A 594 -11.80 -39.89 -46.07
N SER A 595 -11.06 -38.99 -46.72
CA SER A 595 -9.65 -39.24 -47.00
C SER A 595 -8.94 -39.58 -45.69
N VAL A 596 -8.17 -40.67 -45.68
CA VAL A 596 -7.45 -41.18 -44.49
C VAL A 596 -6.64 -40.06 -43.82
N PHE A 597 -6.20 -39.08 -44.60
CA PHE A 597 -5.58 -37.84 -44.14
C PHE A 597 -6.46 -36.98 -43.22
N ILE A 598 -7.73 -36.74 -43.54
CA ILE A 598 -8.63 -35.94 -42.69
C ILE A 598 -8.84 -36.63 -41.34
N VAL A 599 -8.98 -37.96 -41.33
CA VAL A 599 -9.08 -38.74 -40.09
C VAL A 599 -7.78 -38.63 -39.27
N ALA A 600 -6.62 -38.76 -39.91
CA ALA A 600 -5.32 -38.61 -39.25
C ALA A 600 -5.14 -37.20 -38.66
N VAL A 601 -5.55 -36.15 -39.38
CA VAL A 601 -5.55 -34.76 -38.90
C VAL A 601 -6.48 -34.59 -37.70
N PHE A 602 -7.69 -35.15 -37.73
CA PHE A 602 -8.62 -35.08 -36.61
C PHE A 602 -8.04 -35.76 -35.35
N VAL A 603 -7.44 -36.94 -35.50
CA VAL A 603 -6.77 -37.64 -34.38
C VAL A 603 -5.60 -36.82 -33.83
N TYR A 604 -4.76 -36.26 -34.71
CA TYR A 604 -3.66 -35.37 -34.32
C TYR A 604 -4.13 -34.13 -33.55
N LEU A 605 -5.24 -33.54 -33.97
CA LEU A 605 -5.80 -32.31 -33.39
C LEU A 605 -6.57 -32.56 -32.08
N SER A 606 -7.10 -33.77 -31.89
CA SER A 606 -7.98 -34.12 -30.76
C SER A 606 -7.44 -33.76 -29.37
N PRO A 607 -6.15 -33.94 -29.02
CA PRO A 607 -5.66 -33.58 -27.69
C PRO A 607 -5.62 -32.07 -27.48
N ASN A 608 -5.30 -31.30 -28.53
CA ASN A 608 -5.30 -29.84 -28.48
C ASN A 608 -6.73 -29.29 -28.43
N MET A 609 -7.69 -29.88 -29.15
CA MET A 609 -9.11 -29.52 -29.05
C MET A 609 -9.66 -29.75 -27.65
N LEU A 610 -9.35 -30.91 -27.04
CA LEU A 610 -9.74 -31.18 -25.66
C LEU A 610 -9.12 -30.16 -24.70
N SER A 611 -7.84 -29.79 -24.89
CA SER A 611 -7.20 -28.76 -24.08
C SER A 611 -7.87 -27.38 -24.24
N THR A 612 -8.28 -27.00 -25.46
CA THR A 612 -8.99 -25.74 -25.72
C THR A 612 -10.37 -25.73 -25.09
N LEU A 613 -11.12 -26.85 -25.18
CA LEU A 613 -12.41 -26.99 -24.50
C LEU A 613 -12.25 -26.85 -22.98
N LEU A 614 -11.25 -27.51 -22.39
CA LEU A 614 -10.96 -27.36 -20.96
C LEU A 614 -10.50 -25.94 -20.58
N PHE A 615 -9.85 -25.21 -21.49
CA PHE A 615 -9.51 -23.81 -21.28
C PHE A 615 -10.75 -22.91 -21.21
N LEU A 616 -11.73 -23.11 -22.11
CA LEU A 616 -12.99 -22.35 -22.11
C LEU A 616 -13.82 -22.58 -20.83
N PHE A 617 -13.63 -23.73 -20.16
CA PHE A 617 -14.32 -24.08 -18.93
C PHE A 617 -13.35 -24.15 -17.72
N PRO A 618 -12.91 -22.99 -17.18
CA PRO A 618 -11.92 -22.95 -16.11
C PRO A 618 -12.40 -23.64 -14.82
N PHE A 619 -13.71 -23.75 -14.58
CA PHE A 619 -14.26 -24.47 -13.43
C PHE A 619 -13.98 -25.98 -13.50
N ILE A 620 -14.03 -26.57 -14.69
CA ILE A 620 -13.69 -27.99 -14.93
C ILE A 620 -12.20 -28.13 -14.74
N ARG A 621 -11.41 -27.34 -15.48
CA ARG A 621 -9.95 -27.39 -15.43
C ARG A 621 -9.38 -27.23 -14.02
N ARG A 622 -9.91 -26.28 -13.23
CA ARG A 622 -9.53 -26.07 -11.82
C ARG A 622 -9.77 -27.32 -10.97
N ARG A 623 -10.89 -28.03 -11.19
CA ARG A 623 -11.17 -29.30 -10.50
C ARG A 623 -10.25 -30.42 -10.98
N LEU A 624 -9.93 -30.50 -12.27
CA LEU A 624 -9.01 -31.52 -12.81
C LEU A 624 -7.58 -31.34 -12.26
N GLU A 625 -7.08 -30.10 -12.25
CA GLU A 625 -5.73 -29.76 -11.76
C GLU A 625 -5.59 -29.91 -10.24
N SER A 626 -6.68 -29.66 -9.49
CA SER A 626 -6.70 -29.83 -8.03
C SER A 626 -7.01 -31.26 -7.58
N SER A 627 -7.36 -32.15 -8.51
CA SER A 627 -7.67 -33.55 -8.21
C SER A 627 -6.39 -34.35 -8.02
N ASP A 628 -6.33 -35.10 -6.92
CA ASP A 628 -5.26 -36.06 -6.64
C ASP A 628 -5.64 -37.48 -7.12
N TYR A 629 -6.71 -37.62 -7.91
CA TYR A 629 -7.14 -38.91 -8.46
C TYR A 629 -6.16 -39.42 -9.53
N LYS A 630 -5.72 -40.68 -9.41
CA LYS A 630 -4.64 -41.26 -10.24
C LYS A 630 -4.89 -41.15 -11.74
N ILE A 631 -6.11 -41.40 -12.21
CA ILE A 631 -6.48 -41.31 -13.63
C ILE A 631 -6.38 -39.85 -14.12
N MET A 632 -6.87 -38.91 -13.32
CA MET A 632 -6.80 -37.49 -13.65
C MET A 632 -5.35 -37.00 -13.69
N MET A 633 -4.53 -37.48 -12.76
CA MET A 633 -3.10 -37.19 -12.71
C MET A 633 -2.36 -37.74 -13.94
N LEU A 634 -2.71 -38.95 -14.42
CA LEU A 634 -2.12 -39.52 -15.63
C LEU A 634 -2.51 -38.70 -16.88
N MET A 635 -3.78 -38.32 -16.99
CA MET A 635 -4.27 -37.49 -18.10
C MET A 635 -3.58 -36.12 -18.11
N MET A 636 -3.49 -35.47 -16.95
CA MET A 636 -2.81 -34.18 -16.81
C MET A 636 -1.30 -34.29 -16.96
N TRP A 637 -0.69 -35.44 -16.67
CA TRP A 637 0.75 -35.66 -16.85
C TRP A 637 1.18 -35.53 -18.31
N TRP A 638 0.32 -35.78 -19.30
CA TRP A 638 0.68 -35.50 -20.70
C TRP A 638 0.73 -33.98 -20.99
N SER A 639 -0.23 -33.24 -20.44
CA SER A 639 -0.46 -31.82 -20.72
C SER A 639 0.47 -30.88 -19.93
N GLN A 640 0.60 -31.06 -18.61
CA GLN A 640 1.34 -30.14 -17.71
C GLN A 640 2.17 -30.87 -16.63
N PRO A 641 3.33 -30.32 -16.21
CA PRO A 641 4.05 -30.79 -15.03
C PRO A 641 3.26 -30.51 -13.74
N ARG A 642 3.38 -31.43 -12.77
CA ARG A 642 2.71 -31.35 -11.47
C ARG A 642 3.47 -30.38 -10.57
N LEU A 643 3.23 -29.07 -10.71
CA LEU A 643 3.81 -28.06 -9.81
C LEU A 643 2.94 -27.90 -8.57
N TYR A 644 3.52 -27.65 -7.39
CA TYR A 644 2.77 -27.35 -6.16
C TYR A 644 2.16 -25.95 -6.21
N VAL A 645 2.98 -24.97 -6.61
CA VAL A 645 2.60 -23.56 -6.76
C VAL A 645 1.80 -23.34 -8.05
N GLY A 646 0.81 -22.45 -8.03
CA GLY A 646 0.01 -22.09 -9.21
C GLY A 646 -1.17 -23.01 -9.55
N ARG A 647 -1.41 -24.08 -8.77
CA ARG A 647 -2.46 -25.07 -9.04
C ARG A 647 -3.87 -24.49 -8.97
N GLY A 648 -4.63 -24.62 -10.06
CA GLY A 648 -6.02 -24.14 -10.11
C GLY A 648 -6.15 -22.63 -9.94
N MET A 649 -5.05 -21.88 -10.11
CA MET A 649 -5.04 -20.41 -10.13
C MET A 649 -5.51 -19.90 -11.49
N HIS A 650 -6.76 -20.22 -11.84
CA HIS A 650 -7.42 -19.65 -13.01
C HIS A 650 -8.21 -18.44 -12.60
N GLU A 651 -8.20 -17.44 -13.48
CA GLU A 651 -9.08 -16.27 -13.38
C GLU A 651 -10.56 -16.65 -13.48
N SER A 652 -11.44 -15.70 -13.14
CA SER A 652 -12.88 -15.88 -13.29
C SER A 652 -13.27 -16.13 -14.76
N SER A 653 -14.34 -16.88 -15.02
CA SER A 653 -14.82 -17.14 -16.40
C SER A 653 -15.12 -15.85 -17.17
N ILE A 654 -15.58 -14.80 -16.48
CA ILE A 654 -15.87 -13.49 -17.08
C ILE A 654 -14.58 -12.79 -17.49
N SER A 655 -13.57 -12.78 -16.62
CA SER A 655 -12.24 -12.23 -16.94
C SER A 655 -11.61 -12.97 -18.12
N LEU A 656 -11.72 -14.30 -18.13
CA LEU A 656 -11.24 -15.14 -19.22
C LEU A 656 -11.94 -14.83 -20.53
N PHE A 657 -13.27 -14.68 -20.52
CA PHE A 657 -14.04 -14.32 -21.71
C PHE A 657 -13.61 -12.96 -22.26
N LYS A 658 -13.50 -11.94 -21.39
CA LYS A 658 -13.02 -10.60 -21.79
C LYS A 658 -11.63 -10.66 -22.44
N TYR A 659 -10.69 -11.36 -21.80
CA TYR A 659 -9.34 -11.54 -22.32
C TYR A 659 -9.32 -12.30 -23.66
N THR A 660 -10.12 -13.36 -23.78
CA THR A 660 -10.20 -14.16 -25.00
C THR A 660 -10.79 -13.34 -26.15
N THR A 661 -11.88 -12.60 -25.92
CA THR A 661 -12.49 -11.73 -26.92
C THR A 661 -11.53 -10.63 -27.39
N PHE A 662 -10.75 -10.03 -26.48
CA PHE A 662 -9.71 -9.06 -26.85
C PHE A 662 -8.71 -9.65 -27.85
N TRP A 663 -8.14 -10.81 -27.54
CA TRP A 663 -7.15 -11.44 -28.40
C TRP A 663 -7.74 -11.98 -29.71
N VAL A 664 -8.96 -12.52 -29.69
CA VAL A 664 -9.64 -12.98 -30.91
C VAL A 664 -9.87 -11.83 -31.87
N LEU A 665 -10.39 -10.69 -31.40
CA LEU A 665 -10.62 -9.53 -32.25
C LEU A 665 -9.30 -8.99 -32.82
N LEU A 666 -8.28 -8.84 -31.99
CA LEU A 666 -6.95 -8.40 -32.41
C LEU A 666 -6.36 -9.32 -33.48
N ILE A 667 -6.34 -10.63 -33.23
CA ILE A 667 -5.77 -11.62 -34.16
C ILE A 667 -6.55 -11.68 -35.47
N VAL A 668 -7.88 -11.62 -35.43
CA VAL A 668 -8.71 -11.60 -36.64
C VAL A 668 -8.44 -10.35 -37.48
N SER A 669 -8.39 -9.17 -36.87
CA SER A 669 -8.05 -7.92 -37.57
C SER A 669 -6.65 -7.97 -38.18
N LYS A 670 -5.67 -8.48 -37.41
CA LYS A 670 -4.29 -8.67 -37.87
C LYS A 670 -4.21 -9.60 -39.07
N LEU A 671 -4.77 -10.80 -38.97
CA LEU A 671 -4.75 -11.78 -40.05
C LEU A 671 -5.53 -11.31 -41.29
N ALA A 672 -6.62 -10.57 -41.11
CA ALA A 672 -7.35 -9.97 -42.23
C ALA A 672 -6.48 -8.93 -42.95
N PHE A 673 -5.81 -8.04 -42.22
CA PHE A 673 -4.88 -7.07 -42.79
C PHE A 673 -3.73 -7.76 -43.54
N SER A 674 -3.05 -8.71 -42.89
CA SER A 674 -1.95 -9.46 -43.53
C SER A 674 -2.43 -10.19 -44.79
N TYR A 675 -3.62 -10.78 -44.80
CA TYR A 675 -4.11 -11.49 -45.98
C TYR A 675 -4.41 -10.53 -47.15
N PHE A 676 -5.19 -9.47 -46.91
CA PHE A 676 -5.68 -8.60 -47.97
C PHE A 676 -4.63 -7.61 -48.47
N ILE A 677 -3.77 -7.10 -47.59
CA ILE A 677 -2.79 -6.04 -47.90
C ILE A 677 -1.40 -6.61 -48.18
N GLU A 678 -0.96 -7.62 -47.42
CA GLU A 678 0.41 -8.11 -47.53
C GLU A 678 0.52 -9.31 -48.49
N ILE A 679 -0.22 -10.39 -48.25
CA ILE A 679 0.01 -11.68 -48.92
C ILE A 679 -0.66 -11.76 -50.28
N ARG A 680 -1.96 -11.43 -50.37
CA ARG A 680 -2.74 -11.58 -51.62
C ARG A 680 -2.16 -10.75 -52.78
N PRO A 681 -1.77 -9.47 -52.61
CA PRO A 681 -1.23 -8.66 -53.70
C PRO A 681 0.12 -9.17 -54.24
N LEU A 682 0.91 -9.88 -53.42
CA LEU A 682 2.23 -10.41 -53.85
C LEU A 682 2.13 -11.65 -54.71
N VAL A 683 1.08 -12.46 -54.55
CA VAL A 683 0.99 -13.74 -55.24
C VAL A 683 0.92 -13.58 -56.75
N VAL A 684 0.20 -12.57 -57.25
CA VAL A 684 0.08 -12.33 -58.70
C VAL A 684 1.43 -11.93 -59.33
N PRO A 685 2.16 -10.92 -58.83
CA PRO A 685 3.53 -10.63 -59.25
C PRO A 685 4.47 -11.83 -59.11
N THR A 686 4.36 -12.60 -58.02
CA THR A 686 5.21 -13.76 -57.79
C THR A 686 5.00 -14.83 -58.87
N LYS A 687 3.74 -15.14 -59.24
CA LYS A 687 3.42 -16.07 -60.33
C LYS A 687 3.97 -15.58 -61.67
N ALA A 688 3.84 -14.28 -61.96
CA ALA A 688 4.39 -13.68 -63.18
C ALA A 688 5.92 -13.79 -63.23
N ILE A 689 6.62 -13.43 -62.13
CA ILE A 689 8.08 -13.52 -62.01
C ILE A 689 8.53 -14.98 -62.14
N MET A 690 7.83 -15.95 -61.54
CA MET A 690 8.21 -17.37 -61.66
C MET A 690 8.03 -17.95 -63.06
N GLN A 691 7.20 -17.35 -63.92
CA GLN A 691 7.00 -17.79 -65.32
C GLN A 691 8.10 -17.28 -66.26
N VAL A 692 8.81 -16.21 -65.90
CA VAL A 692 9.89 -15.64 -66.71
C VAL A 692 11.13 -16.54 -66.62
N ARG A 693 11.68 -16.98 -67.77
CA ARG A 693 12.96 -17.69 -67.81
C ARG A 693 14.09 -16.70 -68.11
N ILE A 694 15.01 -16.54 -67.17
CA ILE A 694 16.20 -15.69 -67.33
C ILE A 694 17.40 -16.60 -67.66
N SER A 695 18.04 -16.37 -68.80
CA SER A 695 19.22 -17.13 -69.25
C SER A 695 20.54 -16.56 -68.70
N THR A 696 20.61 -15.27 -68.37
CA THR A 696 21.81 -14.58 -67.86
C THR A 696 21.44 -13.52 -66.82
N PHE A 697 21.89 -13.67 -65.57
CA PHE A 697 21.73 -12.69 -64.49
C PHE A 697 22.83 -11.62 -64.58
N GLN A 698 22.47 -10.33 -64.56
CA GLN A 698 23.47 -9.24 -64.58
C GLN A 698 24.33 -9.19 -63.30
N TRP A 699 23.80 -9.66 -62.16
CA TRP A 699 24.55 -9.85 -60.90
C TRP A 699 25.25 -11.23 -60.86
N HIS A 700 26.14 -11.47 -61.83
CA HIS A 700 26.82 -12.75 -61.97
C HIS A 700 27.79 -13.07 -60.81
N GLU A 701 28.20 -12.09 -60.00
CA GLU A 701 29.12 -12.31 -58.86
C GLU A 701 28.49 -13.05 -57.68
N PHE A 702 27.20 -12.82 -57.41
CA PHE A 702 26.51 -13.44 -56.28
C PHE A 702 25.73 -14.71 -56.67
N PHE A 703 25.24 -14.81 -57.91
CA PHE A 703 24.42 -15.94 -58.37
C PHE A 703 24.76 -16.39 -59.80
N PRO A 704 26.00 -16.85 -60.08
CA PRO A 704 26.48 -17.15 -61.43
C PRO A 704 25.77 -18.31 -62.14
N GLN A 705 25.07 -19.20 -61.42
CA GLN A 705 24.38 -20.36 -61.99
C GLN A 705 22.89 -20.47 -61.62
N ALA A 706 22.26 -19.38 -61.17
CA ALA A 706 20.85 -19.41 -60.80
C ALA A 706 19.95 -19.49 -62.04
N ARG A 707 19.44 -20.70 -62.34
CA ARG A 707 18.51 -20.97 -63.47
C ARG A 707 17.07 -20.49 -63.22
N ASN A 708 16.73 -20.13 -61.97
CA ASN A 708 15.37 -19.78 -61.55
C ASN A 708 15.33 -18.41 -60.83
N ASN A 709 14.22 -17.68 -60.94
CA ASN A 709 14.02 -16.35 -60.34
C ASN A 709 13.78 -16.36 -58.82
N ILE A 710 14.25 -17.40 -58.12
CA ILE A 710 13.98 -17.64 -56.69
C ILE A 710 14.61 -16.54 -55.83
N GLY A 711 15.80 -16.04 -56.17
CA GLY A 711 16.45 -14.95 -55.43
C GLY A 711 15.64 -13.65 -55.42
N VAL A 712 15.01 -13.30 -56.54
CA VAL A 712 14.13 -12.12 -56.68
C VAL A 712 12.85 -12.30 -55.86
N VAL A 713 12.28 -13.50 -55.87
CA VAL A 713 11.11 -13.83 -55.04
C VAL A 713 11.46 -13.72 -53.55
N ILE A 714 12.61 -14.23 -53.12
CA ILE A 714 13.07 -14.10 -51.73
C ILE A 714 13.23 -12.62 -51.34
N ALA A 715 13.85 -11.81 -52.20
CA ALA A 715 14.03 -10.37 -51.94
C ALA A 715 12.69 -9.62 -51.84
N LEU A 716 11.69 -9.99 -52.67
CA LEU A 716 10.35 -9.40 -52.63
C LEU A 716 9.58 -9.79 -51.36
N TRP A 717 9.66 -11.05 -50.94
CA TRP A 717 8.90 -11.56 -49.79
C TRP A 717 9.54 -11.26 -48.44
N SER A 718 10.87 -11.16 -48.36
CA SER A 718 11.60 -11.01 -47.08
C SER A 718 11.16 -9.80 -46.23
N PRO A 719 11.05 -8.56 -46.78
CA PRO A 719 10.57 -7.42 -45.99
C PRO A 719 9.15 -7.62 -45.45
N ILE A 720 8.29 -8.27 -46.24
CA ILE A 720 6.87 -8.42 -45.91
C ILE A 720 6.67 -9.50 -44.86
N ILE A 721 7.45 -10.59 -44.92
CA ILE A 721 7.49 -11.60 -43.85
C ILE A 721 8.01 -10.99 -42.55
N LEU A 722 8.99 -10.09 -42.59
CA LEU A 722 9.47 -9.40 -41.39
C LEU A 722 8.38 -8.49 -40.79
N VAL A 723 7.68 -7.71 -41.62
CA VAL A 723 6.55 -6.88 -41.19
C VAL A 723 5.45 -7.75 -40.57
N TYR A 724 5.12 -8.90 -41.17
CA TYR A 724 4.11 -9.84 -40.65
C TYR A 724 4.37 -10.35 -39.22
N PHE A 725 5.64 -10.43 -38.79
CA PHE A 725 5.98 -10.79 -37.41
C PHE A 725 5.99 -9.58 -36.47
N MET A 726 6.30 -8.37 -36.98
CA MET A 726 6.40 -7.14 -36.20
C MET A 726 5.04 -6.43 -35.98
N ASP A 727 4.14 -6.50 -36.96
CA ASP A 727 2.85 -5.81 -37.01
C ASP A 727 1.93 -6.11 -35.82
N THR A 728 2.12 -7.25 -35.16
CA THR A 728 1.35 -7.67 -33.98
C THR A 728 1.50 -6.66 -32.84
N GLN A 729 2.66 -6.03 -32.69
CA GLN A 729 2.87 -4.97 -31.70
C GLN A 729 2.03 -3.73 -32.02
N ILE A 730 1.88 -3.38 -33.29
CA ILE A 730 1.08 -2.24 -33.75
C ILE A 730 -0.40 -2.50 -33.45
N TRP A 731 -0.91 -3.67 -33.85
CA TRP A 731 -2.29 -4.08 -33.56
C TRP A 731 -2.56 -4.14 -32.06
N TYR A 732 -1.60 -4.64 -31.27
CA TYR A 732 -1.70 -4.61 -29.81
C TYR A 732 -1.77 -3.19 -29.26
N ALA A 733 -0.94 -2.26 -29.73
CA ALA A 733 -0.98 -0.87 -29.29
C ALA A 733 -2.31 -0.18 -29.60
N ILE A 734 -2.87 -0.41 -30.79
CA ILE A 734 -4.18 0.14 -31.21
C ILE A 734 -5.29 -0.43 -30.32
N PHE A 735 -5.41 -1.76 -30.23
CA PHE A 735 -6.45 -2.40 -29.44
C PHE A 735 -6.31 -2.09 -27.95
N SER A 736 -5.10 -2.10 -27.40
CA SER A 736 -4.85 -1.75 -26.00
C SER A 736 -5.25 -0.30 -25.70
N SER A 737 -5.02 0.62 -26.64
CA SER A 737 -5.42 2.03 -26.47
C SER A 737 -6.94 2.20 -26.52
N ILE A 738 -7.63 1.53 -27.45
CA ILE A 738 -9.10 1.58 -27.57
C ILE A 738 -9.76 0.94 -26.35
N PHE A 739 -9.43 -0.32 -26.04
CA PHE A 739 -10.01 -1.03 -24.91
C PHE A 739 -9.61 -0.39 -23.58
N GLY A 740 -8.36 0.06 -23.43
CA GLY A 740 -7.90 0.80 -22.26
C GLY A 740 -8.65 2.13 -22.09
N GLY A 741 -8.90 2.86 -23.17
CA GLY A 741 -9.70 4.09 -23.17
C GLY A 741 -11.15 3.86 -22.76
N ILE A 742 -11.82 2.87 -23.38
CA ILE A 742 -13.21 2.50 -23.06
C ILE A 742 -13.31 2.03 -21.60
N TYR A 743 -12.40 1.16 -21.16
CA TYR A 743 -12.39 0.65 -19.79
C TYR A 743 -12.08 1.74 -18.77
N GLY A 744 -11.18 2.65 -19.10
CA GLY A 744 -10.89 3.85 -18.33
C GLY A 744 -12.13 4.73 -18.17
N ALA A 745 -12.87 4.98 -19.26
CA ALA A 745 -14.11 5.75 -19.23
C ALA A 745 -15.19 5.09 -18.36
N PHE A 746 -15.40 3.77 -18.49
CA PHE A 746 -16.35 3.03 -17.64
C PHE A 746 -15.99 3.08 -16.15
N ARG A 747 -14.70 3.13 -15.82
CA ARG A 747 -14.21 3.28 -14.46
C ARG A 747 -14.11 4.73 -13.99
N ARG A 748 -14.54 5.70 -14.82
CA ARG A 748 -14.43 7.14 -14.56
C ARG A 748 -13.00 7.56 -14.22
N LEU A 749 -12.01 6.88 -14.81
CA LEU A 749 -10.58 7.11 -14.55
C LEU A 749 -10.17 8.48 -15.10
N GLY A 750 -10.13 9.45 -14.19
CA GLY A 750 -9.75 10.82 -14.49
C GLY A 750 -10.92 11.64 -15.04
N GLU A 751 -12.10 11.46 -14.44
CA GLU A 751 -13.22 12.41 -14.53
C GLU A 751 -12.82 13.76 -13.92
N ILE A 752 -11.99 13.75 -12.88
CA ILE A 752 -11.35 14.93 -12.29
C ILE A 752 -9.83 14.82 -12.48
N ARG A 753 -9.28 15.58 -13.43
CA ARG A 753 -7.82 15.67 -13.68
C ARG A 753 -7.24 17.05 -13.43
N THR A 754 -8.07 18.08 -13.57
CA THR A 754 -7.66 19.47 -13.44
C THR A 754 -8.46 20.14 -12.35
N LEU A 755 -7.91 21.23 -11.81
CA LEU A 755 -8.58 22.04 -10.81
C LEU A 755 -9.91 22.63 -11.34
N GLY A 756 -9.99 22.93 -12.64
CA GLY A 756 -11.27 23.35 -13.26
C GLY A 756 -12.35 22.26 -13.19
N MET A 757 -12.00 21.00 -13.43
CA MET A 757 -12.94 19.87 -13.31
C MET A 757 -13.31 19.58 -11.85
N LEU A 758 -12.39 19.81 -10.91
CA LEU A 758 -12.68 19.70 -9.49
C LEU A 758 -13.76 20.72 -9.09
N ARG A 759 -13.60 21.97 -9.51
CA ARG A 759 -14.54 23.06 -9.20
C ARG A 759 -15.94 22.77 -9.71
N SER A 760 -16.08 22.32 -10.96
CA SER A 760 -17.40 22.01 -11.53
C SER A 760 -18.11 20.83 -10.85
N ARG A 761 -17.36 19.93 -10.20
CA ARG A 761 -17.90 18.77 -9.48
C ARG A 761 -17.95 18.97 -7.96
N PHE A 762 -17.48 20.09 -7.44
CA PHE A 762 -17.30 20.28 -6.01
C PHE A 762 -18.63 20.14 -5.23
N GLN A 763 -19.73 20.67 -5.79
CA GLN A 763 -21.07 20.53 -5.22
C GLN A 763 -21.51 19.06 -5.03
N SER A 764 -21.00 18.14 -5.85
CA SER A 764 -21.30 16.71 -5.76
C SER A 764 -20.37 15.91 -4.83
N LEU A 765 -19.28 16.53 -4.32
CA LEU A 765 -18.31 15.86 -3.45
C LEU A 765 -18.89 15.43 -2.09
N PRO A 766 -19.71 16.25 -1.37
CA PRO A 766 -20.25 15.84 -0.09
C PRO A 766 -21.10 14.56 -0.18
N GLY A 767 -21.99 14.48 -1.18
CA GLY A 767 -22.81 13.29 -1.41
C GLY A 767 -21.98 12.07 -1.80
N ALA A 768 -21.01 12.23 -2.71
CA ALA A 768 -20.10 11.14 -3.09
C ALA A 768 -19.26 10.63 -1.90
N LEU A 769 -18.86 11.54 -1.00
CA LEU A 769 -18.11 11.22 0.20
C LEU A 769 -18.95 10.43 1.21
N ASN A 770 -20.20 10.83 1.46
CA ASN A 770 -21.07 10.10 2.36
C ASN A 770 -21.44 8.72 1.80
N ASP A 771 -21.73 8.62 0.51
CA ASP A 771 -22.02 7.34 -0.15
C ASP A 771 -20.86 6.33 -0.05
N ARG A 772 -19.60 6.81 -0.08
CA ARG A 772 -18.42 5.93 -0.16
C ARG A 772 -17.69 5.72 1.16
N LEU A 773 -17.53 6.77 1.96
CA LEU A 773 -16.68 6.77 3.16
C LEU A 773 -17.46 6.66 4.47
N VAL A 774 -18.76 6.97 4.47
CA VAL A 774 -19.61 6.82 5.66
C VAL A 774 -20.36 5.49 5.58
N PRO A 775 -20.15 4.56 6.53
CA PRO A 775 -20.82 3.27 6.49
C PRO A 775 -22.34 3.42 6.62
N ALA A 776 -23.08 2.95 5.61
CA ALA A 776 -24.54 2.97 5.61
C ALA A 776 -25.15 2.26 6.85
N GLY A 777 -26.27 2.79 7.34
CA GLY A 777 -27.05 2.16 8.41
C GLY A 777 -27.56 0.78 7.96
N LYS A 778 -27.82 -0.14 8.90
CA LYS A 778 -28.27 -1.51 8.59
C LYS A 778 -29.52 -1.55 7.66
N ASN A 779 -30.31 -0.48 7.59
CA ASN A 779 -31.57 -0.41 6.85
C ASN A 779 -31.42 0.03 5.37
N GLU A 780 -30.26 0.49 4.91
CA GLU A 780 -30.08 0.99 3.53
C GLU A 780 -29.48 -0.06 2.58
N THR A 781 -28.87 -1.10 3.14
CA THR A 781 -28.10 -2.12 2.39
C THR A 781 -28.93 -3.00 1.44
N ALA A 782 -30.26 -2.94 1.50
CA ALA A 782 -31.14 -3.80 0.70
C ALA A 782 -31.45 -3.28 -0.72
N LYS A 783 -31.22 -1.99 -1.04
CA LYS A 783 -31.74 -1.40 -2.30
C LYS A 783 -30.79 -1.37 -3.51
N LYS A 784 -29.49 -1.68 -3.38
CA LYS A 784 -28.50 -1.45 -4.47
C LYS A 784 -27.66 -2.68 -4.88
N LYS A 785 -28.26 -3.87 -5.08
CA LYS A 785 -27.54 -5.02 -5.67
C LYS A 785 -28.21 -5.54 -6.93
N GLY A 786 -27.85 -4.95 -8.08
CA GLY A 786 -28.20 -5.46 -9.40
C GLY A 786 -27.29 -4.87 -10.49
N LEU A 787 -27.12 -5.59 -11.61
CA LEU A 787 -26.33 -5.15 -12.77
C LEU A 787 -26.72 -3.76 -13.30
N ARG A 788 -27.98 -3.32 -13.08
CA ARG A 788 -28.46 -1.97 -13.40
C ARG A 788 -27.83 -0.87 -12.53
N ALA A 789 -27.40 -1.14 -11.30
CA ALA A 789 -26.76 -0.14 -10.44
C ALA A 789 -25.41 0.36 -11.00
N THR A 790 -24.67 -0.50 -11.69
CA THR A 790 -23.40 -0.15 -12.37
C THR A 790 -23.58 0.78 -13.56
N PHE A 791 -24.73 0.71 -14.25
CA PHE A 791 -25.05 1.56 -15.40
C PHE A 791 -25.85 2.81 -15.01
N SER A 792 -26.47 2.81 -13.82
CA SER A 792 -27.39 3.86 -13.35
C SER A 792 -26.85 4.67 -12.18
N GLN A 793 -25.55 4.64 -11.88
CA GLN A 793 -24.95 5.52 -10.88
C GLN A 793 -24.81 6.97 -11.43
N LYS A 794 -25.89 7.53 -11.98
CA LYS A 794 -26.08 8.97 -11.83
C LYS A 794 -26.21 9.16 -10.33
N VAL A 795 -25.24 9.84 -9.73
CA VAL A 795 -25.39 10.35 -8.37
C VAL A 795 -26.53 11.37 -8.46
N GLU A 796 -27.77 10.91 -8.39
CA GLU A 796 -28.89 11.77 -8.06
C GLU A 796 -28.64 12.20 -6.63
N VAL A 797 -28.35 13.49 -6.48
CA VAL A 797 -28.10 14.17 -5.21
C VAL A 797 -29.27 13.87 -4.28
N PRO A 798 -29.09 13.10 -3.20
CA PRO A 798 -30.15 12.92 -2.21
C PRO A 798 -30.44 14.26 -1.56
N SER A 799 -31.72 14.57 -1.36
CA SER A 799 -32.24 15.85 -0.87
C SER A 799 -31.95 16.17 0.61
N ASN A 800 -30.98 15.50 1.25
CA ASN A 800 -30.65 15.66 2.68
C ASN A 800 -29.27 16.34 2.88
N MET A 801 -29.02 17.45 2.18
CA MET A 801 -27.77 18.23 2.26
C MET A 801 -27.45 18.68 3.71
N GLU A 802 -28.46 19.03 4.51
CA GLU A 802 -28.26 19.60 5.86
C GLU A 802 -27.54 18.69 6.88
N LYS A 803 -27.63 17.35 6.75
CA LYS A 803 -26.95 16.40 7.67
C LYS A 803 -25.61 15.89 7.15
N GLU A 804 -25.34 16.14 5.88
CA GLU A 804 -24.25 15.55 5.10
C GLU A 804 -23.00 16.43 5.04
N GLU A 805 -23.20 17.74 5.13
CA GLU A 805 -22.18 18.80 5.03
C GLU A 805 -21.19 18.92 6.19
N PRO A 806 -21.58 18.80 7.49
CA PRO A 806 -20.61 19.01 8.58
C PRO A 806 -19.53 17.92 8.62
N LYS A 807 -19.88 16.68 8.23
CA LYS A 807 -18.92 15.58 8.11
C LYS A 807 -17.93 15.79 6.97
N PHE A 808 -18.44 16.28 5.83
CA PHE A 808 -17.61 16.65 4.70
C PHE A 808 -16.62 17.75 5.07
N ALA A 809 -17.11 18.85 5.68
CA ALA A 809 -16.28 19.97 6.11
C ALA A 809 -15.17 19.51 7.07
N GLN A 810 -15.50 18.67 8.06
CA GLN A 810 -14.51 18.14 9.00
C GLN A 810 -13.38 17.38 8.32
N MET A 811 -13.71 16.47 7.39
CA MET A 811 -12.68 15.68 6.72
C MET A 811 -11.90 16.53 5.72
N TRP A 812 -12.59 17.36 4.94
CA TRP A 812 -11.98 18.26 3.96
C TRP A 812 -10.98 19.21 4.64
N ASN A 813 -11.38 19.88 5.72
CA ASN A 813 -10.53 20.81 6.44
C ASN A 813 -9.33 20.12 7.09
N LYS A 814 -9.45 18.86 7.51
CA LYS A 814 -8.30 18.07 7.99
C LYS A 814 -7.32 17.74 6.86
N ILE A 815 -7.80 17.43 5.66
CA ILE A 815 -6.94 17.26 4.48
C ILE A 815 -6.19 18.55 4.17
N ILE A 816 -6.89 19.70 4.14
CA ILE A 816 -6.27 21.00 3.89
C ILE A 816 -5.27 21.39 4.99
N SER A 817 -5.60 21.11 6.25
CA SER A 817 -4.68 21.35 7.38
C SER A 817 -3.42 20.49 7.26
N SER A 818 -3.56 19.22 6.88
CA SER A 818 -2.41 18.33 6.63
C SER A 818 -1.51 18.85 5.51
N PHE A 819 -2.08 19.49 4.48
CA PHE A 819 -1.26 20.09 3.42
C PHE A 819 -0.48 21.30 3.93
N ARG A 820 -1.04 22.05 4.87
CA ARG A 820 -0.33 23.14 5.53
C ARG A 820 0.78 22.62 6.46
N ASP A 821 0.51 21.55 7.20
CA ASP A 821 1.48 20.90 8.09
C ASP A 821 2.65 20.26 7.32
N GLU A 822 2.41 19.82 6.09
CA GLU A 822 3.44 19.33 5.16
C GLU A 822 4.12 20.45 4.34
N ASP A 823 3.82 21.73 4.61
CA ASP A 823 4.30 22.90 3.85
C ASP A 823 4.02 22.84 2.33
N LEU A 824 2.91 22.20 1.93
CA LEU A 824 2.47 22.15 0.52
C LEU A 824 1.70 23.39 0.09
N ILE A 825 1.03 24.07 1.02
CA ILE A 825 0.23 25.28 0.81
C ILE A 825 0.55 26.32 1.88
N ASP A 826 0.37 27.60 1.57
CA ASP A 826 0.52 28.69 2.54
C ASP A 826 -0.77 28.94 3.37
N ASP A 827 -0.69 29.81 4.37
CA ASP A 827 -1.84 30.14 5.23
C ASP A 827 -2.97 30.87 4.48
N ARG A 828 -2.65 31.56 3.39
CA ARG A 828 -3.64 32.24 2.54
C ARG A 828 -4.41 31.22 1.69
N GLU A 829 -3.72 30.31 1.03
CA GLU A 829 -4.27 29.19 0.27
C GLU A 829 -5.11 28.27 1.16
N LYS A 830 -4.65 28.00 2.39
CA LYS A 830 -5.44 27.30 3.40
C LYS A 830 -6.77 27.99 3.63
N ASN A 831 -6.78 29.29 3.92
CA ASN A 831 -8.02 30.05 4.19
C ASN A 831 -8.97 30.09 2.97
N LEU A 832 -8.43 30.04 1.75
CA LEU A 832 -9.23 29.96 0.52
C LEU A 832 -9.90 28.60 0.32
N LEU A 833 -9.28 27.52 0.83
CA LEU A 833 -9.73 26.14 0.63
C LEU A 833 -10.62 25.62 1.79
N LEU A 834 -10.58 26.25 2.97
CA LEU A 834 -11.37 25.82 4.11
C LEU A 834 -12.89 26.00 3.88
N VAL A 835 -13.65 25.00 4.37
CA VAL A 835 -15.11 25.05 4.51
C VAL A 835 -15.40 25.44 5.97
N PRO A 836 -16.21 26.45 6.30
CA PRO A 836 -16.44 26.82 7.70
C PRO A 836 -17.09 25.67 8.49
N TYR A 837 -16.59 25.44 9.71
CA TYR A 837 -17.08 24.40 10.63
C TYR A 837 -18.38 24.80 11.35
N TRP A 838 -18.53 26.10 11.57
CA TRP A 838 -19.58 26.69 12.37
C TRP A 838 -20.58 27.29 11.41
N VAL A 839 -21.76 26.68 11.32
CA VAL A 839 -22.97 27.45 10.99
C VAL A 839 -23.00 28.54 12.04
N ASP A 840 -22.68 29.78 11.67
CA ASP A 840 -23.09 30.92 12.46
C ASP A 840 -24.58 30.71 12.73
N PRO A 841 -25.05 30.56 13.98
CA PRO A 841 -26.47 30.29 14.26
C PRO A 841 -27.40 31.28 13.55
N ASP A 842 -26.86 32.47 13.28
CA ASP A 842 -27.51 33.62 12.64
C ASP A 842 -27.53 33.51 11.09
N VAL A 843 -26.65 32.71 10.47
CA VAL A 843 -26.56 32.54 9.00
C VAL A 843 -26.93 31.10 8.60
N LYS A 844 -28.22 30.85 8.33
CA LYS A 844 -28.74 29.55 7.86
C LYS A 844 -28.49 29.32 6.36
N LEU A 845 -27.25 29.47 5.88
CA LEU A 845 -26.88 29.34 4.47
C LEU A 845 -25.70 28.36 4.27
N ILE A 846 -25.67 27.72 3.10
CA ILE A 846 -24.54 26.85 2.70
C ILE A 846 -23.35 27.73 2.34
N GLN A 847 -22.26 27.59 3.09
CA GLN A 847 -21.03 28.37 2.91
C GLN A 847 -19.97 27.56 2.15
N TRP A 848 -19.74 27.90 0.89
CA TRP A 848 -18.72 27.24 0.06
C TRP A 848 -17.32 27.85 0.28
N PRO A 849 -16.23 27.11 0.04
CA PRO A 849 -14.87 27.66 0.12
C PRO A 849 -14.66 28.89 -0.78
N PRO A 850 -13.95 29.93 -0.30
CA PRO A 850 -13.75 31.18 -1.06
C PRO A 850 -13.11 30.98 -2.44
N PHE A 851 -12.28 29.96 -2.66
CA PHE A 851 -11.69 29.69 -3.98
C PHE A 851 -12.73 29.34 -5.08
N LEU A 852 -13.92 28.87 -4.69
CA LEU A 852 -15.04 28.64 -5.61
C LEU A 852 -15.83 29.93 -5.90
N LEU A 853 -15.80 30.87 -4.96
CA LEU A 853 -16.59 32.10 -4.95
C LEU A 853 -15.79 33.32 -5.48
N ALA A 854 -14.54 33.11 -5.87
CA ALA A 854 -13.64 34.14 -6.38
C ALA A 854 -14.30 34.99 -7.49
N SER A 855 -14.21 36.32 -7.36
CA SER A 855 -14.79 37.32 -8.27
C SER A 855 -16.31 37.28 -8.47
N LYS A 856 -17.07 36.39 -7.81
CA LYS A 856 -18.52 36.26 -8.03
C LYS A 856 -19.32 37.46 -7.53
N ILE A 857 -18.95 38.04 -6.38
CA ILE A 857 -19.62 39.23 -5.84
C ILE A 857 -19.37 40.47 -6.71
N PRO A 858 -18.12 40.83 -7.06
CA PRO A 858 -17.87 41.94 -8.00
C PRO A 858 -18.59 41.79 -9.33
N ILE A 859 -18.61 40.58 -9.90
CA ILE A 859 -19.34 40.31 -11.15
C ILE A 859 -20.86 40.50 -10.96
N ALA A 860 -21.42 40.05 -9.83
CA ALA A 860 -22.83 40.25 -9.52
C ALA A 860 -23.17 41.75 -9.33
N LEU A 861 -22.25 42.55 -8.78
CA LEU A 861 -22.39 43.99 -8.64
C LEU A 861 -22.38 44.70 -9.99
N ASP A 862 -21.47 44.35 -10.89
CA ASP A 862 -21.44 44.88 -12.27
C ASP A 862 -22.73 44.50 -13.03
N MET A 863 -23.20 43.25 -12.86
CA MET A 863 -24.48 42.81 -13.42
C MET A 863 -25.66 43.64 -12.88
N ALA A 864 -25.66 43.98 -11.59
CA ALA A 864 -26.71 44.77 -10.97
C ALA A 864 -26.70 46.22 -11.48
N LYS A 865 -25.51 46.83 -11.63
CA LYS A 865 -25.33 48.18 -12.17
C LYS A 865 -25.88 48.32 -13.59
N ASP A 866 -25.64 47.32 -14.44
CA ASP A 866 -26.03 47.35 -15.86
C ASP A 866 -27.47 46.85 -16.11
N SER A 867 -28.19 46.46 -15.06
CA SER A 867 -29.56 45.94 -15.15
C SER A 867 -30.58 47.08 -15.11
N ASN A 868 -30.90 47.65 -16.27
CA ASN A 868 -31.89 48.73 -16.45
C ASN A 868 -33.35 48.30 -16.12
N GLY A 869 -33.69 48.03 -14.86
CA GLY A 869 -35.07 47.82 -14.38
C GLY A 869 -35.71 46.45 -14.70
N LYS A 870 -34.91 45.39 -14.87
CA LYS A 870 -35.41 44.02 -15.18
C LYS A 870 -35.03 43.01 -14.10
N ASP A 871 -35.75 43.00 -12.97
CA ASP A 871 -35.52 42.09 -11.83
C ASP A 871 -35.47 40.62 -12.21
N ARG A 872 -36.42 40.16 -13.03
CA ARG A 872 -36.49 38.76 -13.48
C ARG A 872 -35.27 38.33 -14.28
N GLU A 873 -34.69 39.23 -15.07
CA GLU A 873 -33.50 38.94 -15.88
C GLU A 873 -32.25 38.87 -15.00
N LEU A 874 -32.09 39.81 -14.06
CA LEU A 874 -31.00 39.78 -13.09
C LEU A 874 -31.08 38.54 -12.20
N LYS A 875 -32.25 38.22 -11.63
CA LYS A 875 -32.47 37.03 -10.80
C LYS A 875 -32.15 35.75 -11.56
N LYS A 876 -32.52 35.66 -12.84
CA LYS A 876 -32.17 34.51 -13.71
C LYS A 876 -30.66 34.43 -13.99
N ARG A 877 -29.99 35.56 -14.20
CA ARG A 877 -28.52 35.61 -14.39
C ARG A 877 -27.78 35.23 -13.10
N LEU A 878 -28.22 35.75 -11.95
CA LEU A 878 -27.68 35.41 -10.63
C LEU A 878 -27.87 33.92 -10.31
N SER A 879 -29.03 33.37 -10.65
CA SER A 879 -29.35 31.95 -10.43
C SER A 879 -28.75 31.00 -11.47
N SER A 880 -28.10 31.52 -12.52
CA SER A 880 -27.45 30.66 -13.54
C SER A 880 -26.20 29.96 -13.02
N ASP A 881 -25.55 30.55 -12.01
CA ASP A 881 -24.42 29.98 -11.28
C ASP A 881 -24.80 29.84 -9.80
N ASN A 882 -25.00 28.60 -9.34
CA ASN A 882 -25.33 28.30 -7.95
C ASN A 882 -24.32 28.93 -6.98
N TYR A 883 -23.04 28.98 -7.32
CA TYR A 883 -22.01 29.56 -6.46
C TYR A 883 -22.13 31.08 -6.35
N MET A 884 -22.52 31.75 -7.44
CA MET A 884 -22.73 33.20 -7.43
C MET A 884 -23.94 33.58 -6.56
N HIS A 885 -25.04 32.84 -6.69
CA HIS A 885 -26.22 33.04 -5.85
C HIS A 885 -25.89 32.85 -4.36
N CYS A 886 -25.20 31.76 -3.99
CA CYS A 886 -24.77 31.52 -2.62
C CYS A 886 -23.81 32.61 -2.10
N ALA A 887 -22.86 33.06 -2.93
CA ALA A 887 -21.89 34.10 -2.52
C ALA A 887 -22.57 35.44 -2.22
N VAL A 888 -23.56 35.85 -3.01
CA VAL A 888 -24.31 37.09 -2.79
C VAL A 888 -25.15 37.01 -1.51
N GLN A 889 -25.87 35.91 -1.31
CA GLN A 889 -26.66 35.69 -0.08
C GLN A 889 -25.76 35.64 1.17
N GLU A 890 -24.64 34.93 1.09
CA GLU A 890 -23.67 34.83 2.17
C GLU A 890 -23.02 36.19 2.48
N GLY A 891 -22.63 36.95 1.46
CA GLY A 891 -22.04 38.26 1.61
C GLY A 891 -22.98 39.24 2.30
N TYR A 892 -24.25 39.27 1.89
CA TYR A 892 -25.28 40.10 2.52
C TYR A 892 -25.54 39.71 3.98
N ALA A 893 -25.78 38.43 4.26
CA ALA A 893 -26.05 37.95 5.62
C ALA A 893 -24.85 38.17 6.57
N SER A 894 -23.64 37.92 6.08
CA SER A 894 -22.41 38.15 6.86
C SER A 894 -22.20 39.62 7.17
N PHE A 895 -22.47 40.50 6.21
CA PHE A 895 -22.39 41.95 6.38
C PHE A 895 -23.43 42.45 7.39
N LYS A 896 -24.70 42.07 7.25
CA LYS A 896 -25.79 42.41 8.18
C LYS A 896 -25.41 42.08 9.63
N SER A 897 -24.97 40.83 9.86
CA SER A 897 -24.60 40.37 11.20
C SER A 897 -23.36 41.08 11.77
N ILE A 898 -22.41 41.50 10.91
CA ILE A 898 -21.26 42.30 11.36
C ILE A 898 -21.72 43.70 11.81
N ILE A 899 -22.62 44.34 11.06
CA ILE A 899 -23.15 45.66 11.40
C ILE A 899 -23.96 45.63 12.70
N GLU A 900 -24.85 44.64 12.87
CA GLU A 900 -25.65 44.45 14.10
C GLU A 900 -24.76 44.27 15.35
N SER A 901 -23.59 43.64 15.19
CA SER A 901 -22.62 43.43 16.26
C SER A 901 -21.72 44.64 16.54
N LEU A 902 -21.50 45.50 15.54
CA LEU A 902 -20.61 46.67 15.60
C LEU A 902 -21.30 47.90 16.21
N VAL A 903 -22.58 48.11 15.90
CA VAL A 903 -23.34 49.29 16.32
C VAL A 903 -24.04 49.02 17.66
N LEU A 904 -23.77 49.83 18.69
CA LEU A 904 -24.38 49.67 20.02
C LEU A 904 -25.50 50.69 20.32
N GLY A 905 -25.54 51.82 19.62
CA GLY A 905 -26.52 52.87 19.84
C GLY A 905 -27.95 52.49 19.45
N ASP A 906 -28.92 52.72 20.35
CA ASP A 906 -30.32 52.32 20.15
C ASP A 906 -31.03 53.09 19.02
N ARG A 907 -30.62 54.34 18.74
CA ARG A 907 -31.19 55.13 17.63
C ARG A 907 -30.62 54.65 16.30
N GLU A 908 -29.31 54.44 16.24
CA GLU A 908 -28.60 53.94 15.07
C GLU A 908 -29.10 52.54 14.68
N LYS A 909 -29.31 51.65 15.66
CA LYS A 909 -29.90 50.31 15.43
C LYS A 909 -31.27 50.40 14.76
N LYS A 910 -32.18 51.21 15.28
CA LYS A 910 -33.52 51.37 14.68
C LYS A 910 -33.48 51.85 13.22
N VAL A 911 -32.55 52.76 12.90
CA VAL A 911 -32.36 53.26 11.53
C VAL A 911 -31.81 52.15 10.63
N ILE A 912 -30.79 51.43 11.08
CA ILE A 912 -30.18 50.32 10.33
C ILE A 912 -31.17 49.17 10.13
N ASP A 913 -31.93 48.81 11.16
CA ASP A 913 -32.96 47.77 11.10
C ASP A 913 -34.08 48.14 10.13
N ALA A 914 -34.48 49.42 10.09
CA ALA A 914 -35.46 49.93 9.12
C ALA A 914 -34.94 49.84 7.69
N ILE A 915 -33.66 50.18 7.46
CA ILE A 915 -33.01 50.05 6.15
C ILE A 915 -32.97 48.59 5.70
N PHE A 916 -32.49 47.67 6.55
CA PHE A 916 -32.45 46.24 6.21
C PHE A 916 -33.86 45.68 5.98
N SER A 917 -34.86 46.07 6.78
CA SER A 917 -36.25 45.63 6.61
C SER A 917 -36.85 46.09 5.28
N LYS A 918 -36.63 47.35 4.88
CA LYS A 918 -37.09 47.89 3.59
C LYS A 918 -36.43 47.17 2.42
N VAL A 919 -35.13 46.88 2.51
CA VAL A 919 -34.41 46.07 1.50
C VAL A 919 -34.95 44.64 1.43
N GLU A 920 -35.18 43.99 2.57
CA GLU A 920 -35.74 42.62 2.64
C GLU A 920 -37.16 42.54 2.06
N GLU A 921 -38.02 43.53 2.34
CA GLU A 921 -39.37 43.64 1.77
C GLU A 921 -39.34 43.69 0.23
N HIS A 922 -38.43 44.49 -0.34
CA HIS A 922 -38.26 44.59 -1.80
C HIS A 922 -37.61 43.35 -2.43
N ILE A 923 -36.74 42.63 -1.69
CA ILE A 923 -36.21 41.32 -2.12
C ILE A 923 -37.35 40.29 -2.18
N ASP A 924 -38.22 40.24 -1.17
CA ASP A 924 -39.35 39.31 -1.10
C ASP A 924 -40.45 39.62 -2.13
N ALA A 925 -40.68 40.92 -2.42
CA ALA A 925 -41.63 41.38 -3.43
C ALA A 925 -41.12 41.27 -4.88
N ASP A 926 -39.86 40.83 -5.09
CA ASP A 926 -39.22 40.69 -6.41
C ASP A 926 -39.18 42.01 -7.24
N ASN A 927 -39.10 43.16 -6.58
CA ASN A 927 -39.12 44.51 -7.19
C ASN A 927 -37.93 45.41 -6.78
N LEU A 928 -36.80 44.80 -6.41
CA LEU A 928 -35.62 45.49 -5.86
C LEU A 928 -35.00 46.52 -6.80
N ILE A 929 -34.80 46.21 -8.08
CA ILE A 929 -34.16 47.10 -9.06
C ILE A 929 -35.12 48.19 -9.54
N THR A 930 -36.43 47.91 -9.52
CA THR A 930 -37.44 48.90 -9.90
C THR A 930 -37.59 50.01 -8.87
N GLU A 931 -37.41 49.69 -7.59
CA GLU A 931 -37.63 50.63 -6.48
C GLU A 931 -36.33 51.19 -5.89
N LEU A 932 -35.20 50.47 -5.97
CA LEU A 932 -33.89 50.92 -5.48
C LEU A 932 -32.90 51.15 -6.62
N ASN A 933 -32.16 52.25 -6.53
CA ASN A 933 -31.13 52.59 -7.50
C ASN A 933 -29.82 51.82 -7.23
N LEU A 934 -29.69 50.63 -7.83
CA LEU A 934 -28.51 49.79 -7.68
C LEU A 934 -27.25 50.31 -8.40
N SER A 935 -27.33 51.42 -9.14
CA SER A 935 -26.15 52.01 -9.80
C SER A 935 -25.11 52.57 -8.82
N ALA A 936 -25.56 52.93 -7.60
CA ALA A 936 -24.71 53.41 -6.50
C ALA A 936 -24.11 52.27 -5.65
N LEU A 937 -24.51 51.01 -5.87
CA LEU A 937 -24.05 49.85 -5.11
C LEU A 937 -22.52 49.59 -5.18
N PRO A 938 -21.81 49.84 -6.31
CA PRO A 938 -20.35 49.77 -6.35
C PRO A 938 -19.64 50.77 -5.42
N ASN A 939 -20.23 51.95 -5.20
CA ASN A 939 -19.70 52.94 -4.26
C ASN A 939 -19.84 52.43 -2.82
N LEU A 940 -21.01 51.87 -2.49
CA LEU A 940 -21.24 51.21 -1.20
C LEU A 940 -20.27 50.04 -0.98
N TYR A 941 -20.07 49.19 -1.99
CA TYR A 941 -19.11 48.08 -1.94
C TYR A 941 -17.69 48.55 -1.58
N THR A 942 -17.24 49.68 -2.13
CA THR A 942 -15.92 50.25 -1.81
C THR A 942 -15.82 50.63 -0.33
N GLN A 943 -16.86 51.25 0.22
CA GLN A 943 -16.92 51.58 1.65
C GLN A 943 -17.00 50.32 2.54
N VAL A 944 -17.72 49.28 2.11
CA VAL A 944 -17.79 47.99 2.82
C VAL A 944 -16.39 47.36 2.90
N VAL A 945 -15.63 47.35 1.80
CA VAL A 945 -14.25 46.80 1.81
C VAL A 945 -13.37 47.58 2.79
N MET A 946 -13.42 48.91 2.76
CA MET A 946 -12.67 49.76 3.71
C MET A 946 -13.04 49.49 5.17
N LEU A 947 -14.34 49.35 5.46
CA LEU A 947 -14.82 49.01 6.81
C LEU A 947 -14.22 47.68 7.28
N ILE A 948 -14.26 46.66 6.43
CA ILE A 948 -13.75 45.33 6.75
C ILE A 948 -12.22 45.32 6.96
N GLU A 949 -11.47 46.12 6.20
CA GLU A 949 -10.02 46.30 6.41
C GLU A 949 -9.71 46.90 7.80
N TYR A 950 -10.43 47.94 8.22
CA TYR A 950 -10.28 48.50 9.57
C TYR A 950 -10.67 47.50 10.67
N LEU A 951 -11.70 46.68 10.43
CA LEU A 951 -12.13 45.63 11.37
C LEU A 951 -11.12 44.46 11.45
N LEU A 952 -10.34 44.20 10.39
CA LEU A 952 -9.27 43.20 10.40
C LEU A 952 -8.05 43.63 11.22
N GLU A 953 -7.65 44.90 11.09
CA GLU A 953 -6.53 45.46 11.86
C GLU A 953 -6.92 45.72 13.32
N ASN A 954 -8.19 46.11 13.56
CA ASN A 954 -8.81 46.30 14.88
C ASN A 954 -7.98 47.22 15.82
N LYS A 955 -7.32 48.25 15.25
CA LYS A 955 -6.52 49.22 16.02
C LYS A 955 -7.43 50.26 16.63
N LYS A 956 -7.19 50.61 17.91
CA LYS A 956 -7.98 51.62 18.63
C LYS A 956 -7.98 53.00 17.96
N GLU A 957 -6.89 53.33 17.28
CA GLU A 957 -6.67 54.61 16.61
C GLU A 957 -7.63 54.84 15.43
N ASP A 958 -8.12 53.76 14.81
CA ASP A 958 -8.96 53.81 13.62
C ASP A 958 -10.45 54.08 13.93
N LYS A 959 -10.83 54.21 15.21
CA LYS A 959 -12.24 54.39 15.61
C LYS A 959 -12.91 55.58 14.90
N GLY A 960 -12.18 56.69 14.75
CA GLY A 960 -12.69 57.86 14.04
C GLY A 960 -12.91 57.60 12.55
N GLN A 961 -12.03 56.82 11.91
CA GLN A 961 -12.16 56.45 10.51
C GLN A 961 -13.33 55.48 10.28
N VAL A 962 -13.54 54.53 11.19
CA VAL A 962 -14.70 53.62 11.15
C VAL A 962 -16.01 54.40 11.21
N VAL A 963 -16.11 55.43 12.07
CA VAL A 963 -17.29 56.31 12.15
C VAL A 963 -17.53 57.02 10.82
N ILE A 964 -16.47 57.58 10.20
CA ILE A 964 -16.58 58.26 8.90
C ILE A 964 -17.06 57.30 7.81
N VAL A 965 -16.51 56.08 7.76
CA VAL A 965 -16.92 55.06 6.78
C VAL A 965 -18.39 54.69 6.96
N LEU A 966 -18.86 54.50 8.20
CA LEU A 966 -20.27 54.19 8.48
C LEU A 966 -21.21 55.34 8.11
N LEU A 967 -20.81 56.60 8.34
CA LEU A 967 -21.58 57.77 7.90
C LEU A 967 -21.66 57.87 6.38
N ASN A 968 -20.55 57.66 5.67
CA ASN A 968 -20.52 57.63 4.21
C ASN A 968 -21.42 56.52 3.66
N MET A 969 -21.41 55.34 4.27
CA MET A 969 -22.28 54.23 3.89
C MET A 969 -23.76 54.58 4.10
N LEU A 970 -24.10 55.21 5.22
CA LEU A 970 -25.48 55.63 5.52
C LEU A 970 -25.96 56.71 4.53
N GLU A 971 -25.09 57.65 4.16
CA GLU A 971 -25.39 58.67 3.15
C GLU A 971 -25.65 58.04 1.78
N ILE A 972 -24.77 57.15 1.30
CA ILE A 972 -24.92 56.45 0.02
C ILE A 972 -26.24 55.66 0.01
N VAL A 973 -26.57 54.95 1.09
CA VAL A 973 -27.80 54.14 1.13
C VAL A 973 -29.05 55.02 1.12
N THR A 974 -29.10 56.07 1.92
CA THR A 974 -30.31 56.90 2.06
C THR A 974 -30.53 57.86 0.89
N ARG A 975 -29.47 58.47 0.35
CA ARG A 975 -29.57 59.45 -0.75
C ARG A 975 -29.44 58.83 -2.13
N ASP A 976 -28.50 57.91 -2.33
CA ASP A 976 -28.16 57.43 -3.67
C ASP A 976 -28.87 56.12 -4.04
N ILE A 977 -29.28 55.29 -3.06
CA ILE A 977 -29.92 53.99 -3.30
C ILE A 977 -31.44 54.03 -3.06
N MET A 978 -31.89 54.60 -1.94
CA MET A 978 -33.31 54.58 -1.54
C MET A 978 -34.13 55.78 -2.03
N GLU A 979 -33.48 56.82 -2.58
CA GLU A 979 -34.09 58.03 -3.16
C GLU A 979 -35.26 58.58 -2.30
N ASP A 980 -35.18 58.51 -0.96
CA ASP A 980 -36.25 59.01 -0.08
C ASP A 980 -36.23 60.55 -0.08
N ASP A 981 -37.24 61.17 -0.69
CA ASP A 981 -37.52 62.63 -0.67
C ASP A 981 -38.07 63.14 0.70
N GLY A 982 -37.87 62.38 1.79
CA GLY A 982 -38.40 62.69 3.11
C GLY A 982 -37.40 63.45 4.02
N PRO A 983 -37.72 64.68 4.49
CA PRO A 983 -36.90 65.35 5.49
C PRO A 983 -37.28 64.82 6.89
N SER A 984 -36.62 63.79 7.44
CA SER A 984 -36.74 63.42 8.89
C SER A 984 -35.95 62.21 9.42
N LEU A 985 -34.68 61.99 9.07
CA LEU A 985 -33.82 61.11 9.90
C LEU A 985 -32.48 61.74 10.29
N LEU A 986 -31.84 62.50 9.39
CA LEU A 986 -30.56 63.15 9.66
C LEU A 986 -30.68 64.53 10.35
N GLU A 987 -31.80 65.25 10.19
CA GLU A 987 -31.99 66.59 10.78
C GLU A 987 -32.21 66.60 12.31
N SER A 988 -32.44 65.43 12.95
CA SER A 988 -32.48 65.36 14.42
C SER A 988 -31.09 65.44 15.09
N SER A 989 -30.01 65.43 14.29
CA SER A 989 -28.61 65.45 14.75
C SER A 989 -28.07 66.87 14.95
N HIS A 990 -28.74 67.88 14.41
CA HIS A 990 -28.37 69.30 14.54
C HIS A 990 -29.56 70.11 15.05
N GLY A 991 -29.96 69.86 16.30
CA GLY A 991 -30.64 70.82 17.17
C GLY A 991 -31.73 71.70 16.53
N GLY A 992 -32.75 71.10 15.91
CA GLY A 992 -33.96 71.79 15.44
C GLY A 992 -35.09 71.66 16.47
N SER A 993 -35.40 72.74 17.16
CA SER A 993 -36.43 72.86 18.20
C SER A 993 -37.86 72.78 17.64
N TYR A 994 -38.71 71.96 18.27
CA TYR A 994 -40.13 72.27 18.41
C TYR A 994 -40.48 72.29 19.90
N GLY A 995 -40.57 73.50 20.45
CA GLY A 995 -41.37 73.81 21.64
C GLY A 995 -40.70 73.63 23.00
N ASN A 996 -40.13 74.75 23.47
CA ASN A 996 -39.93 75.19 24.86
C ASN A 996 -38.47 75.35 25.33
N ASN A 997 -38.20 76.55 25.84
CA ASN A 997 -36.94 77.05 26.38
C ASN A 997 -36.38 76.15 27.50
N GLU A 998 -35.06 75.90 27.47
CA GLU A 998 -34.06 76.34 28.46
C GLU A 998 -32.72 75.59 28.28
N GLY A 999 -31.60 76.32 28.39
CA GLY A 999 -30.28 75.77 28.70
C GLY A 999 -29.38 75.44 27.51
N MET A 1000 -28.33 76.24 27.34
CA MET A 1000 -27.18 75.93 26.49
C MET A 1000 -26.47 74.68 27.05
N THR A 1001 -26.68 73.52 26.41
CA THR A 1001 -25.89 72.32 26.71
C THR A 1001 -24.45 72.54 26.20
N PRO A 1002 -23.40 72.14 26.95
CA PRO A 1002 -22.01 72.24 26.50
C PRO A 1002 -21.82 71.47 25.18
N LEU A 1003 -20.91 71.94 24.32
CA LEU A 1003 -20.56 71.26 23.04
C LEU A 1003 -20.21 69.77 23.23
N ASP A 1004 -19.76 69.40 24.44
CA ASP A 1004 -19.42 68.03 24.84
C ASP A 1004 -20.64 67.08 25.00
N GLN A 1005 -21.89 67.58 24.90
CA GLN A 1005 -23.13 66.81 25.02
C GLN A 1005 -23.94 66.70 23.70
N GLN A 1006 -23.37 67.08 22.56
CA GLN A 1006 -24.00 66.86 21.26
C GLN A 1006 -24.00 65.36 20.91
N TYR A 1007 -25.17 64.81 20.55
CA TYR A 1007 -25.30 63.41 20.15
C TYR A 1007 -24.49 63.15 18.88
N GLN A 1008 -23.33 62.49 19.01
CA GLN A 1008 -22.57 62.02 17.86
C GLN A 1008 -23.17 60.72 17.35
N PHE A 1009 -23.76 60.77 16.16
CA PHE A 1009 -24.24 59.59 15.45
C PHE A 1009 -23.06 58.62 15.24
N PHE A 1010 -23.23 57.34 15.61
CA PHE A 1010 -22.15 56.34 15.70
C PHE A 1010 -21.06 56.62 16.76
N GLY A 1011 -21.32 57.44 17.79
CA GLY A 1011 -20.38 57.62 18.91
C GLY A 1011 -20.21 56.37 19.79
N SER A 1012 -21.25 55.52 19.84
CA SER A 1012 -21.30 54.27 20.60
C SER A 1012 -21.11 53.03 19.69
N LEU A 1013 -19.85 52.75 19.35
CA LEU A 1013 -19.45 51.56 18.60
C LEU A 1013 -18.74 50.53 19.48
N ASN A 1014 -18.97 49.27 19.19
CA ASN A 1014 -18.20 48.14 19.71
C ASN A 1014 -16.85 48.03 18.99
N PHE A 1015 -16.00 49.07 19.09
CA PHE A 1015 -14.68 49.11 18.45
C PHE A 1015 -13.61 49.68 19.39
N PRO A 1016 -12.50 48.95 19.65
CA PRO A 1016 -12.18 47.61 19.14
C PRO A 1016 -13.04 46.52 19.79
N VAL A 1017 -13.34 45.45 19.05
CA VAL A 1017 -14.19 44.34 19.54
C VAL A 1017 -13.48 43.57 20.67
N THR A 1018 -14.17 43.34 21.79
CA THR A 1018 -13.60 42.79 23.05
C THR A 1018 -13.52 41.24 23.10
N PRO A 1019 -12.59 40.64 23.90
CA PRO A 1019 -11.95 39.34 23.62
C PRO A 1019 -12.71 38.05 24.01
N LYS A 1020 -14.02 38.07 24.27
CA LYS A 1020 -14.72 36.82 24.69
C LYS A 1020 -15.01 35.82 23.54
N SER A 1021 -14.87 36.23 22.28
CA SER A 1021 -15.12 35.42 21.08
C SER A 1021 -14.15 35.72 19.90
N GLU A 1022 -12.89 36.07 20.21
CA GLU A 1022 -11.92 36.64 19.25
C GLU A 1022 -11.74 35.79 17.97
N GLU A 1023 -11.66 34.47 18.09
CA GLU A 1023 -11.33 33.60 16.94
C GLU A 1023 -12.48 33.53 15.92
N ALA A 1024 -13.71 33.28 16.38
CA ALA A 1024 -14.88 33.15 15.50
C ALA A 1024 -15.21 34.47 14.79
N TRP A 1025 -15.14 35.58 15.53
CA TRP A 1025 -15.37 36.91 14.97
C TRP A 1025 -14.29 37.30 13.94
N LYS A 1026 -13.02 37.04 14.25
CA LYS A 1026 -11.90 37.30 13.35
C LYS A 1026 -11.94 36.41 12.11
N GLU A 1027 -12.35 35.15 12.24
CA GLU A 1027 -12.58 34.25 11.09
C GLU A 1027 -13.71 34.75 10.19
N LYS A 1028 -14.81 35.23 10.78
CA LYS A 1028 -15.95 35.79 10.04
C LYS A 1028 -15.56 37.02 9.22
N ILE A 1029 -14.83 37.97 9.82
CA ILE A 1029 -14.33 39.15 9.10
C ILE A 1029 -13.32 38.75 8.02
N LYS A 1030 -12.35 37.87 8.33
CA LYS A 1030 -11.39 37.36 7.33
C LYS A 1030 -12.09 36.68 6.16
N ARG A 1031 -13.15 35.92 6.43
CA ARG A 1031 -13.93 35.24 5.39
C ARG A 1031 -14.66 36.25 4.51
N LEU A 1032 -15.37 37.22 5.08
CA LEU A 1032 -16.06 38.25 4.30
C LEU A 1032 -15.06 39.07 3.46
N HIS A 1033 -13.92 39.44 4.05
CA HIS A 1033 -12.83 40.09 3.32
C HIS A 1033 -12.38 39.26 2.11
N LEU A 1034 -12.19 37.95 2.27
CA LEU A 1034 -11.84 37.06 1.15
C LEU A 1034 -12.94 36.99 0.10
N LEU A 1035 -14.22 36.90 0.49
CA LEU A 1035 -15.34 36.88 -0.47
C LEU A 1035 -15.41 38.14 -1.33
N LEU A 1036 -15.13 39.30 -0.74
CA LEU A 1036 -15.16 40.59 -1.43
C LEU A 1036 -13.89 40.79 -2.29
N THR A 1037 -12.70 40.55 -1.73
CA THR A 1037 -11.43 40.99 -2.36
C THR A 1037 -10.77 39.96 -3.28
N VAL A 1038 -11.15 38.68 -3.21
CA VAL A 1038 -10.48 37.62 -3.97
C VAL A 1038 -10.80 37.69 -5.45
N LYS A 1039 -9.73 37.83 -6.25
CA LYS A 1039 -9.76 37.90 -7.71
C LYS A 1039 -9.67 36.52 -8.37
N GLU A 1040 -9.87 36.48 -9.69
CA GLU A 1040 -9.80 35.25 -10.51
C GLU A 1040 -8.50 34.45 -10.36
N SER A 1041 -7.38 35.05 -9.92
CA SER A 1041 -6.13 34.33 -9.65
C SER A 1041 -6.26 33.25 -8.58
N ALA A 1042 -7.28 33.31 -7.71
CA ALA A 1042 -7.58 32.25 -6.75
C ALA A 1042 -8.19 30.98 -7.39
N MET A 1043 -8.58 31.04 -8.67
CA MET A 1043 -9.06 29.88 -9.43
C MET A 1043 -7.99 28.80 -9.64
N ASP A 1044 -6.71 29.16 -9.44
CA ASP A 1044 -5.54 28.29 -9.54
C ASP A 1044 -5.03 27.78 -8.18
N VAL A 1045 -5.76 28.00 -7.09
CA VAL A 1045 -5.38 27.55 -5.74
C VAL A 1045 -5.80 26.09 -5.49
N PRO A 1046 -4.92 25.22 -4.97
CA PRO A 1046 -3.55 25.49 -4.53
C PRO A 1046 -2.58 25.59 -5.71
N SER A 1047 -1.58 26.47 -5.64
CA SER A 1047 -0.56 26.67 -6.68
C SER A 1047 0.39 25.47 -6.83
N ASN A 1048 0.66 24.78 -5.73
CA ASN A 1048 1.55 23.63 -5.68
C ASN A 1048 1.02 22.43 -6.48
N LEU A 1049 1.85 21.90 -7.39
CA LEU A 1049 1.49 20.76 -8.24
C LEU A 1049 1.19 19.48 -7.46
N GLU A 1050 1.88 19.23 -6.35
CA GLU A 1050 1.67 18.06 -5.51
C GLU A 1050 0.34 18.15 -4.76
N ALA A 1051 0.02 19.32 -4.18
CA ALA A 1051 -1.27 19.57 -3.55
C ALA A 1051 -2.42 19.41 -4.56
N ARG A 1052 -2.28 19.97 -5.77
CA ARG A 1052 -3.25 19.80 -6.88
C ARG A 1052 -3.44 18.33 -7.24
N ARG A 1053 -2.35 17.58 -7.36
CA ARG A 1053 -2.38 16.15 -7.70
C ARG A 1053 -3.10 15.35 -6.62
N ARG A 1054 -2.78 15.56 -5.35
CA ARG A 1054 -3.38 14.84 -4.21
C ARG A 1054 -4.87 15.14 -4.04
N ILE A 1055 -5.28 16.42 -4.11
CA ILE A 1055 -6.71 16.79 -4.06
C ILE A 1055 -7.45 16.20 -5.26
N SER A 1056 -6.92 16.36 -6.48
CA SER A 1056 -7.57 15.83 -7.69
C SER A 1056 -7.69 14.31 -7.62
N PHE A 1057 -6.65 13.62 -7.13
CA PHE A 1057 -6.68 12.17 -6.94
C PHE A 1057 -7.73 11.75 -5.91
N PHE A 1058 -7.76 12.40 -4.75
CA PHE A 1058 -8.75 12.15 -3.70
C PHE A 1058 -10.17 12.35 -4.23
N SER A 1059 -10.46 13.50 -4.83
CA SER A 1059 -11.78 13.81 -5.38
C SER A 1059 -12.18 12.86 -6.50
N ASN A 1060 -11.27 12.54 -7.44
CA ASN A 1060 -11.53 11.57 -8.51
C ASN A 1060 -11.83 10.18 -7.94
N SER A 1061 -11.15 9.76 -6.86
CA SER A 1061 -11.38 8.45 -6.23
C SER A 1061 -12.81 8.31 -5.69
N LEU A 1062 -13.42 9.38 -5.17
CA LEU A 1062 -14.80 9.36 -4.68
C LEU A 1062 -15.83 9.04 -5.79
N PHE A 1063 -15.54 9.44 -7.03
CA PHE A 1063 -16.39 9.13 -8.19
C PHE A 1063 -16.05 7.81 -8.87
N MET A 1064 -14.94 7.17 -8.50
CA MET A 1064 -14.62 5.83 -8.97
C MET A 1064 -15.48 4.76 -8.30
N ASP A 1065 -15.46 3.57 -8.88
CA ASP A 1065 -16.01 2.38 -8.25
C ASP A 1065 -15.08 1.91 -7.11
N MET A 1066 -15.40 2.32 -5.89
CA MET A 1066 -14.73 1.91 -4.66
C MET A 1066 -15.64 1.02 -3.81
N PRO A 1067 -15.11 -0.01 -3.13
CA PRO A 1067 -15.89 -0.80 -2.18
C PRO A 1067 -16.36 0.08 -1.01
N ASP A 1068 -17.58 -0.18 -0.52
CA ASP A 1068 -18.16 0.58 0.59
C ASP A 1068 -17.30 0.46 1.85
N ALA A 1069 -17.09 1.57 2.55
CA ALA A 1069 -16.32 1.59 3.78
C ALA A 1069 -17.00 0.72 4.87
N PRO A 1070 -16.33 -0.32 5.40
CA PRO A 1070 -16.88 -1.04 6.54
C PRO A 1070 -16.85 -0.15 7.78
N LYS A 1071 -17.73 -0.43 8.75
CA LYS A 1071 -17.64 0.21 10.08
C LYS A 1071 -16.25 0.01 10.66
N VAL A 1072 -15.72 0.99 11.42
CA VAL A 1072 -14.38 0.91 12.03
C VAL A 1072 -14.15 -0.41 12.77
N ARG A 1073 -15.13 -0.86 13.57
CA ARG A 1073 -15.11 -2.17 14.26
C ARG A 1073 -14.99 -3.40 13.33
N ASN A 1074 -15.38 -3.27 12.07
CA ASN A 1074 -15.37 -4.31 11.05
C ASN A 1074 -14.21 -4.14 10.05
N MET A 1075 -13.42 -3.05 10.15
CA MET A 1075 -12.26 -2.84 9.29
C MET A 1075 -11.23 -3.94 9.53
N LEU A 1076 -10.64 -4.46 8.44
CA LEU A 1076 -9.46 -5.31 8.53
C LEU A 1076 -8.29 -4.45 9.01
N SER A 1077 -7.49 -4.96 9.94
CA SER A 1077 -6.22 -4.32 10.25
C SER A 1077 -5.37 -4.29 8.98
N PHE A 1078 -4.67 -3.17 8.75
CA PHE A 1078 -3.73 -3.05 7.63
C PHE A 1078 -2.50 -3.97 7.77
N SER A 1079 -2.33 -4.59 8.94
CA SER A 1079 -1.25 -5.51 9.33
C SER A 1079 -1.44 -6.94 8.87
#